data_AF-A0A1H3G2R7-F1
#
_entry.id   AF-A0A1H3G2R7-F1
#
_cell.length_a   1.000
_cell.length_b   1.000
_cell.length_c   1.000
_cell.angle_alpha   90.00
_cell.angle_beta   90.00
_cell.angle_gamma   90.00
#
_symmetry.space_group_name_H-M   'P 1'
#
loop_
_entity.id
_entity.type
_entity.pdbx_description
1 polymer ?
#
loop_
_entity_poly.entity_id
_entity_poly.type
_entity_poly.pdbx_seq_one_letter_code
_entity_poly.pdbx_strand_id
1 'polypeptide(L)'
;MIKKLTILFVVFTAFIAQGQEDRYTVQNLKINDYYSNFGTTFYGENKVVFASPRKKSYIVRNVWKQNNQPFLDLYVGEMKEDGQLKNVKKFANNLNTRYHEADVAFSKDGKTVFFSRNNFYERKLRKDSTGIGLIQLYKADISPVGTWENEEPMPFNNDHYQTGHPTISADGNTLYFISDMPGGFGKTDVYKAAINSDGSIGEAINMGPTINTAGREMFTSISGNDELYFSSDGREDGLGQLDIYVSKLTSGRITEPQNLGKPINSEKDDFSFIINYETRRGYFSSNRPKGKGDDDIYTFIQNEPIEFKCNQIVEGIVTEKNSNLILPGAKVVLYDEKGKIIDQIIVGEDAKFNFEVACNKNYKVIGSKERYSIDEKEFFTTEEEKLELVLAIESFAFTYAGGKCKVRINPIYFDFDKSNIRPDAALELDKVYDVMMRYPEIIIEGGSHTDSRGSYKYNTGLSARRAESTVQYIIGRGISSNRIYSKGYGESELVNGCSNGVDCSDSEHQFNRRTEFIIVNYDEISTMYPEICPPQVVLTKEQIRLIEQEQDILEARRLEGVGNEFYSQSNNTFIKINPIYFDLNSSTLTADAIIELNKVVEVMKKYPKILVESGSHTDSRATNSYNDKLSLRRANATIKYLKSQGVNTDRLYSKGYGETKLINHCSDGVKCLESEHLINRRTEFKILNPNDIN
;
A
#
# COMPACT_ATOMS: atom_id res chain seq x y z
N MET A 1 13.00 -61.34 -6.55
CA MET A 1 14.19 -60.59 -6.11
C MET A 1 13.92 -59.10 -6.28
N ILE A 2 13.50 -58.45 -5.21
CA ILE A 2 13.10 -57.03 -5.20
C ILE A 2 14.37 -56.20 -4.94
N LYS A 3 14.72 -55.32 -5.89
CA LYS A 3 15.82 -54.35 -5.74
C LYS A 3 15.36 -53.25 -4.79
N LYS A 4 16.11 -53.07 -3.69
CA LYS A 4 15.96 -51.96 -2.74
C LYS A 4 16.39 -50.65 -3.40
N LEU A 5 15.48 -49.69 -3.43
CA LEU A 5 15.75 -48.29 -3.73
C LEU A 5 15.91 -47.57 -2.38
N THR A 6 17.14 -47.18 -2.04
CA THR A 6 17.42 -46.37 -0.84
C THR A 6 17.18 -44.91 -1.20
N ILE A 7 16.09 -44.34 -0.71
CA ILE A 7 15.79 -42.91 -0.82
C ILE A 7 16.57 -42.17 0.27
N LEU A 8 17.46 -41.27 -0.17
CA LEU A 8 18.24 -40.39 0.67
C LEU A 8 17.33 -39.23 1.13
N PHE A 9 16.75 -39.32 2.32
CA PHE A 9 16.14 -38.18 3.00
C PHE A 9 17.27 -37.28 3.50
N VAL A 10 17.59 -36.23 2.74
CA VAL A 10 18.57 -35.22 3.16
C VAL A 10 17.91 -34.34 4.23
N VAL A 11 18.53 -34.39 5.41
CA VAL A 11 18.27 -33.63 6.62
C VAL A 11 18.32 -32.13 6.33
N PHE A 12 17.16 -31.48 6.19
CA PHE A 12 17.04 -30.02 6.16
C PHE A 12 16.68 -29.44 7.54
N THR A 13 16.40 -30.29 8.54
CA THR A 13 15.92 -29.88 9.87
C THR A 13 17.03 -29.48 10.85
N ALA A 14 18.29 -29.87 10.60
CA ALA A 14 19.40 -29.60 11.53
C ALA A 14 19.95 -28.16 11.47
N PHE A 15 19.83 -27.46 10.33
CA PHE A 15 20.37 -26.09 10.19
C PHE A 15 19.51 -25.03 10.88
N ILE A 16 18.19 -25.21 10.98
CA ILE A 16 17.29 -24.24 11.63
C ILE A 16 17.49 -24.23 13.15
N ALA A 17 17.65 -25.41 13.76
CA ALA A 17 17.81 -25.54 15.21
C ALA A 17 19.13 -24.92 15.72
N GLN A 18 20.20 -24.98 14.92
CA GLN A 18 21.52 -24.48 15.33
C GLN A 18 21.64 -22.95 15.22
N GLY A 19 20.94 -22.32 14.27
CA GLY A 19 20.90 -20.85 14.15
C GLY A 19 20.05 -20.15 15.22
N GLN A 20 19.13 -20.86 15.88
CA GLN A 20 18.26 -20.28 16.91
C GLN A 20 18.94 -20.20 18.28
N GLU A 21 19.82 -21.15 18.62
CA GLU A 21 20.61 -21.13 19.87
C GLU A 21 21.58 -19.93 19.93
N ASP A 22 22.05 -19.42 18.78
CA ASP A 22 22.97 -18.28 18.70
C ASP A 22 22.26 -16.91 18.70
N ARG A 23 20.93 -16.88 18.52
CA ARG A 23 20.16 -15.62 18.45
C ARG A 23 20.11 -14.87 19.78
N TYR A 24 20.15 -15.58 20.91
CA TYR A 24 20.04 -14.98 22.23
C TYR A 24 21.12 -15.47 23.19
N THR A 25 21.71 -14.55 23.93
CA THR A 25 22.58 -14.87 25.08
C THR A 25 21.82 -14.64 26.37
N VAL A 26 21.52 -15.68 27.14
CA VAL A 26 20.65 -15.61 28.34
C VAL A 26 21.45 -15.77 29.64
N GLN A 27 21.10 -14.99 30.67
CA GLN A 27 21.69 -15.08 32.02
C GLN A 27 20.63 -14.92 33.11
N ASN A 28 20.67 -15.77 34.13
CA ASN A 28 19.81 -15.65 35.31
C ASN A 28 20.21 -14.42 36.15
N LEU A 29 19.24 -13.69 36.70
CA LEU A 29 19.55 -12.52 37.53
C LEU A 29 20.09 -12.90 38.91
N LYS A 30 21.12 -12.17 39.34
CA LYS A 30 21.71 -12.32 40.68
C LYS A 30 20.72 -11.97 41.79
N ILE A 31 19.73 -11.13 41.50
CA ILE A 31 18.71 -10.70 42.46
C ILE A 31 17.65 -11.77 42.76
N ASN A 32 17.47 -12.77 41.88
CA ASN A 32 16.53 -13.86 42.14
C ASN A 32 16.88 -14.55 43.46
N ASP A 33 15.84 -14.90 44.20
CA ASP A 33 15.89 -15.64 45.45
C ASP A 33 14.96 -16.86 45.36
N TYR A 34 14.62 -17.49 46.50
CA TYR A 34 13.78 -18.69 46.50
C TYR A 34 12.30 -18.42 46.22
N TYR A 35 11.89 -17.14 46.13
CA TYR A 35 10.52 -16.74 45.82
C TYR A 35 10.31 -16.59 44.31
N SER A 36 9.05 -16.49 43.89
CA SER A 36 8.70 -16.16 42.50
C SER A 36 9.05 -14.68 42.21
N ASN A 37 10.00 -14.44 41.31
CA ASN A 37 10.38 -13.12 40.83
C ASN A 37 10.10 -13.06 39.33
N PHE A 38 9.21 -12.18 38.89
CA PHE A 38 8.75 -12.15 37.49
C PHE A 38 8.16 -10.80 37.09
N GLY A 39 7.65 -10.69 35.86
CA GLY A 39 6.78 -9.57 35.48
C GLY A 39 7.56 -8.29 35.23
N THR A 40 8.64 -8.37 34.46
CA THR A 40 9.53 -7.22 34.24
C THR A 40 8.95 -6.21 33.27
N THR A 41 9.17 -4.92 33.55
CA THR A 41 8.92 -3.82 32.62
C THR A 41 9.99 -2.73 32.74
N PHE A 42 10.27 -2.00 31.67
CA PHE A 42 11.20 -0.87 31.72
C PHE A 42 10.56 0.34 32.40
N TYR A 43 11.33 1.06 33.21
CA TYR A 43 10.90 2.30 33.85
C TYR A 43 11.95 3.39 33.68
N GLY A 44 11.63 4.40 32.88
CA GLY A 44 12.61 5.38 32.42
C GLY A 44 13.75 4.72 31.62
N GLU A 45 14.91 5.37 31.59
CA GLU A 45 16.02 4.92 30.73
C GLU A 45 16.84 3.75 31.31
N ASN A 46 16.90 3.62 32.64
CA ASN A 46 17.88 2.74 33.30
C ASN A 46 17.34 1.90 34.46
N LYS A 47 16.01 1.75 34.60
CA LYS A 47 15.41 0.93 35.66
C LYS A 47 14.46 -0.11 35.11
N VAL A 48 14.27 -1.16 35.89
CA VAL A 48 13.30 -2.22 35.65
C VAL A 48 12.43 -2.38 36.88
N VAL A 49 11.12 -2.45 36.66
CA VAL A 49 10.12 -2.79 37.67
C VAL A 49 9.76 -4.26 37.50
N PHE A 50 9.56 -4.98 38.61
CA PHE A 50 9.18 -6.39 38.62
C PHE A 50 8.35 -6.73 39.87
N ALA A 51 7.61 -7.84 39.81
CA ALA A 51 6.83 -8.37 40.91
C ALA A 51 7.63 -9.39 41.73
N SER A 52 7.51 -9.31 43.05
CA SER A 52 8.12 -10.28 43.98
C SER A 52 7.31 -10.37 45.28
N PRO A 53 7.21 -11.55 45.92
CA PRO A 53 6.55 -11.69 47.20
C PRO A 53 7.13 -10.80 48.28
N ARG A 54 6.23 -10.22 49.06
CA ARG A 54 6.62 -9.44 50.24
C ARG A 54 7.48 -10.23 51.20
N LYS A 55 8.58 -9.63 51.67
CA LYS A 55 9.33 -10.15 52.81
C LYS A 55 8.38 -10.36 54.00
N LYS A 56 8.38 -11.58 54.56
CA LYS A 56 7.55 -11.95 55.71
C LYS A 56 7.77 -10.99 56.89
N SER A 57 6.70 -10.37 57.37
CA SER A 57 6.67 -9.78 58.70
C SER A 57 6.49 -10.90 59.73
N TYR A 58 7.25 -10.89 60.83
CA TYR A 58 7.14 -11.90 61.90
C TYR A 58 5.76 -11.90 62.59
N ILE A 59 4.98 -10.82 62.44
CA ILE A 59 3.73 -10.58 63.19
C ILE A 59 2.48 -10.88 62.34
N VAL A 60 2.52 -10.73 61.01
CA VAL A 60 1.35 -10.92 60.11
C VAL A 60 1.70 -11.92 59.01
N ARG A 61 0.99 -13.06 58.97
CA ARG A 61 1.21 -14.17 58.03
C ARG A 61 0.08 -14.30 57.01
N ASN A 62 -0.08 -13.30 56.14
CA ASN A 62 -0.96 -13.44 54.98
C ASN A 62 -0.18 -14.10 53.84
N VAL A 63 -0.54 -15.34 53.51
CA VAL A 63 0.00 -16.08 52.37
C VAL A 63 -1.13 -16.35 51.37
N TRP A 64 -0.79 -16.36 50.10
CA TRP A 64 -1.67 -16.78 49.03
C TRP A 64 -1.75 -18.31 49.03
N LYS A 65 -2.97 -18.86 48.99
CA LYS A 65 -3.19 -20.29 49.23
C LYS A 65 -2.68 -21.19 48.10
N GLN A 66 -2.52 -20.65 46.91
CA GLN A 66 -2.22 -21.38 45.69
C GLN A 66 -0.76 -21.85 45.64
N ASN A 67 0.20 -20.99 46.03
CA ASN A 67 1.63 -21.36 46.09
C ASN A 67 2.24 -21.21 47.49
N ASN A 68 1.43 -20.87 48.50
CA ASN A 68 1.84 -20.68 49.90
C ASN A 68 2.91 -19.58 50.11
N GLN A 69 3.04 -18.64 49.17
CA GLN A 69 3.94 -17.48 49.25
C GLN A 69 3.18 -16.21 49.69
N PRO A 70 3.86 -15.18 50.21
CA PRO A 70 3.24 -13.87 50.47
C PRO A 70 2.65 -13.24 49.19
N PHE A 71 1.71 -12.32 49.36
CA PHE A 71 1.18 -11.52 48.25
C PHE A 71 2.29 -10.68 47.59
N LEU A 72 2.15 -10.47 46.28
CA LEU A 72 3.12 -9.76 45.45
C LEU A 72 3.15 -8.26 45.77
N ASP A 73 4.34 -7.67 45.67
CA ASP A 73 4.62 -6.24 45.69
C ASP A 73 5.45 -5.90 44.45
N LEU A 74 5.39 -4.64 44.00
CA LEU A 74 6.27 -4.12 42.97
C LEU A 74 7.60 -3.63 43.55
N TYR A 75 8.69 -4.03 42.91
CA TYR A 75 10.06 -3.62 43.20
C TYR A 75 10.68 -2.96 41.98
N VAL A 76 11.67 -2.10 42.21
CA VAL A 76 12.45 -1.44 41.16
C VAL A 76 13.94 -1.64 41.40
N GLY A 77 14.65 -1.98 40.33
CA GLY A 77 16.12 -2.09 40.31
C GLY A 77 16.73 -1.22 39.23
N GLU A 78 17.96 -0.76 39.46
CA GLU A 78 18.76 -0.07 38.46
C GLU A 78 19.51 -1.09 37.59
N MET A 79 19.45 -0.92 36.28
CA MET A 79 20.14 -1.76 35.31
C MET A 79 21.64 -1.48 35.31
N LYS A 80 22.44 -2.54 35.25
CA LYS A 80 23.87 -2.51 34.92
C LYS A 80 24.07 -2.80 33.43
N GLU A 81 25.26 -2.51 32.92
CA GLU A 81 25.63 -2.77 31.52
C GLU A 81 25.50 -4.24 31.11
N ASP A 82 25.72 -5.17 32.04
CA ASP A 82 25.58 -6.61 31.84
C ASP A 82 24.11 -7.10 31.92
N GLY A 83 23.16 -6.21 32.18
CA GLY A 83 21.74 -6.51 32.38
C GLY A 83 21.40 -7.00 33.78
N GLN A 84 22.37 -7.07 34.69
CA GLN A 84 22.07 -7.37 36.09
C GLN A 84 21.44 -6.16 36.78
N LEU A 85 20.66 -6.41 37.83
CA LEU A 85 20.03 -5.34 38.62
C LEU A 85 20.83 -5.03 39.89
N LYS A 86 20.85 -3.77 40.30
CA LYS A 86 21.37 -3.29 41.60
C LYS A 86 20.36 -2.35 42.28
N ASN A 87 20.63 -2.00 43.53
CA ASN A 87 19.86 -1.02 44.29
C ASN A 87 18.35 -1.31 44.33
N VAL A 88 18.00 -2.60 44.40
CA VAL A 88 16.60 -3.05 44.41
C VAL A 88 15.89 -2.56 45.66
N LYS A 89 14.76 -1.88 45.47
CA LYS A 89 13.90 -1.36 46.54
C LYS A 89 12.43 -1.49 46.14
N LYS A 90 11.52 -1.33 47.10
CA LYS A 90 10.08 -1.26 46.80
C LYS A 90 9.79 -0.08 45.87
N PHE A 91 8.91 -0.28 44.89
CA PHE A 91 8.61 0.74 43.89
C PHE A 91 7.82 1.92 44.49
N ALA A 92 6.70 1.64 45.16
CA ALA A 92 5.89 2.66 45.83
C ALA A 92 5.38 2.13 47.20
N ASN A 93 5.54 2.93 48.26
CA ASN A 93 5.14 2.54 49.62
C ASN A 93 3.62 2.62 49.85
N ASN A 94 2.90 3.45 49.10
CA ASN A 94 1.46 3.70 49.23
C ASN A 94 0.58 2.82 48.32
N LEU A 95 1.19 2.09 47.38
CA LEU A 95 0.49 1.29 46.37
C LEU A 95 0.18 -0.13 46.83
N ASN A 96 1.11 -0.75 47.55
CA ASN A 96 1.05 -2.17 47.89
C ASN A 96 -0.13 -2.46 48.81
N THR A 97 -1.27 -2.85 48.23
CA THR A 97 -2.48 -3.19 48.99
C THR A 97 -2.25 -4.50 49.71
N ARG A 98 -3.20 -5.05 50.46
CA ARG A 98 -2.99 -6.38 51.09
C ARG A 98 -3.08 -7.56 50.10
N TYR A 99 -3.23 -7.30 48.80
CA TYR A 99 -3.44 -8.27 47.73
C TYR A 99 -2.35 -8.18 46.65
N HIS A 100 -2.45 -8.93 45.55
CA HIS A 100 -1.41 -8.93 44.53
C HIS A 100 -1.43 -7.64 43.71
N GLU A 101 -0.26 -7.04 43.55
CA GLU A 101 0.05 -6.08 42.49
C GLU A 101 1.18 -6.67 41.62
N ALA A 102 0.95 -6.72 40.31
CA ALA A 102 1.91 -7.24 39.33
C ALA A 102 1.68 -6.58 37.95
N ASP A 103 2.60 -6.84 37.02
CA ASP A 103 2.52 -6.51 35.59
C ASP A 103 2.04 -5.09 35.30
N VAL A 104 2.99 -4.20 35.03
CA VAL A 104 2.72 -2.77 34.85
C VAL A 104 3.21 -2.26 33.50
N ALA A 105 2.49 -1.27 32.97
CA ALA A 105 2.83 -0.56 31.76
C ALA A 105 2.83 0.94 32.02
N PHE A 106 3.93 1.61 31.71
CA PHE A 106 4.10 3.04 31.91
C PHE A 106 3.89 3.79 30.60
N SER A 107 3.21 4.94 30.64
CA SER A 107 3.24 5.88 29.53
C SER A 107 4.67 6.32 29.24
N LYS A 108 4.93 6.73 28.00
CA LYS A 108 6.27 7.15 27.55
C LYS A 108 6.85 8.31 28.37
N ASP A 109 5.99 9.20 28.87
CA ASP A 109 6.39 10.30 29.75
C ASP A 109 6.53 9.91 31.23
N GLY A 110 6.23 8.65 31.57
CA GLY A 110 6.34 8.10 32.92
C GLY A 110 5.29 8.60 33.91
N LYS A 111 4.26 9.33 33.45
CA LYS A 111 3.25 9.95 34.31
C LYS A 111 1.99 9.12 34.49
N THR A 112 1.77 8.10 33.66
CA THR A 112 0.61 7.22 33.77
C THR A 112 1.09 5.78 33.87
N VAL A 113 0.40 4.99 34.69
CA VAL A 113 0.67 3.57 34.82
C VAL A 113 -0.62 2.77 34.76
N PHE A 114 -0.59 1.69 33.99
CA PHE A 114 -1.59 0.64 33.99
C PHE A 114 -1.01 -0.56 34.72
N PHE A 115 -1.82 -1.26 35.51
CA PHE A 115 -1.32 -2.36 36.34
C PHE A 115 -2.39 -3.40 36.64
N SER A 116 -1.93 -4.62 36.89
CA SER A 116 -2.78 -5.74 37.31
C SER A 116 -2.89 -5.81 38.83
N ARG A 117 -4.11 -5.92 39.34
CA ARG A 117 -4.36 -6.10 40.78
C ARG A 117 -5.57 -6.98 41.02
N ASN A 118 -5.63 -7.69 42.14
CA ASN A 118 -6.92 -8.26 42.58
C ASN A 118 -8.00 -7.16 42.61
N ASN A 119 -9.25 -7.54 42.35
CA ASN A 119 -10.43 -6.66 42.31
C ASN A 119 -10.73 -6.03 43.69
N PHE A 120 -9.90 -5.08 44.08
CA PHE A 120 -9.85 -4.44 45.38
C PHE A 120 -9.75 -2.93 45.18
N TYR A 121 -10.89 -2.26 45.20
CA TYR A 121 -10.99 -0.82 44.95
C TYR A 121 -11.78 -0.14 46.07
N GLU A 122 -11.43 1.09 46.43
CA GLU A 122 -12.05 1.83 47.55
C GLU A 122 -12.14 1.01 48.86
N ARG A 123 -11.08 0.24 49.15
CA ARG A 123 -10.96 -0.64 50.33
C ARG A 123 -11.96 -1.81 50.36
N LYS A 124 -12.62 -2.14 49.25
CA LYS A 124 -13.57 -3.26 49.11
C LYS A 124 -13.03 -4.31 48.15
N LEU A 125 -12.94 -5.56 48.61
CA LEU A 125 -12.63 -6.71 47.75
C LEU A 125 -13.94 -7.17 47.11
N ARG A 126 -14.03 -7.08 45.79
CA ARG A 126 -15.11 -7.68 45.01
C ARG A 126 -14.69 -9.09 44.60
N LYS A 127 -15.67 -9.98 44.49
CA LYS A 127 -15.47 -11.40 44.27
C LYS A 127 -16.46 -11.88 43.23
N ASP A 128 -16.04 -12.85 42.45
CA ASP A 128 -16.90 -13.55 41.51
C ASP A 128 -17.89 -14.47 42.25
N SER A 129 -18.70 -15.20 41.47
CA SER A 129 -19.67 -16.18 41.98
C SER A 129 -19.03 -17.34 42.76
N THR A 130 -17.73 -17.60 42.58
CA THR A 130 -16.98 -18.64 43.31
C THR A 130 -16.29 -18.11 44.56
N GLY A 131 -16.38 -16.80 44.84
CA GLY A 131 -15.81 -16.15 46.02
C GLY A 131 -14.33 -15.76 45.88
N ILE A 132 -13.81 -15.78 44.65
CA ILE A 132 -12.44 -15.42 44.26
C ILE A 132 -12.39 -13.95 43.83
N GLY A 133 -11.40 -13.21 44.34
CA GLY A 133 -11.13 -11.85 43.87
C GLY A 133 -10.30 -11.89 42.60
N LEU A 134 -10.95 -11.86 41.45
CA LEU A 134 -10.32 -11.90 40.12
C LEU A 134 -9.30 -10.76 39.93
N ILE A 135 -8.30 -10.97 39.07
CA ILE A 135 -7.38 -9.92 38.66
C ILE A 135 -8.10 -8.95 37.71
N GLN A 136 -7.88 -7.66 37.89
CA GLN A 136 -8.43 -6.58 37.10
C GLN A 136 -7.35 -5.55 36.77
N LEU A 137 -7.56 -4.79 35.69
CA LEU A 137 -6.71 -3.67 35.32
C LEU A 137 -7.11 -2.36 35.98
N TYR A 138 -6.11 -1.61 36.42
CA TYR A 138 -6.27 -0.28 36.97
C TYR A 138 -5.31 0.68 36.27
N LYS A 139 -5.63 1.97 36.34
CA LYS A 139 -4.79 3.09 35.91
C LYS A 139 -4.55 4.03 37.08
N ALA A 140 -3.39 4.67 37.12
CA ALA A 140 -3.07 5.71 38.06
C ALA A 140 -2.12 6.74 37.45
N ASP A 141 -2.10 7.94 38.02
CA ASP A 141 -1.12 8.97 37.74
C ASP A 141 0.11 8.81 38.64
N ILE A 142 1.29 9.09 38.11
CA ILE A 142 2.56 9.09 38.85
C ILE A 142 2.99 10.53 39.06
N SER A 143 3.05 10.95 40.32
CA SER A 143 3.52 12.27 40.70
C SER A 143 5.04 12.43 40.46
N PRO A 144 5.57 13.66 40.44
CA PRO A 144 7.02 13.89 40.30
C PRO A 144 7.89 13.25 41.39
N VAL A 145 7.31 12.95 42.56
CA VAL A 145 8.00 12.26 43.67
C VAL A 145 7.80 10.73 43.64
N GLY A 146 7.12 10.21 42.61
CA GLY A 146 6.91 8.78 42.38
C GLY A 146 5.72 8.18 43.15
N THR A 147 4.84 9.01 43.71
CA THR A 147 3.59 8.55 44.34
C THR A 147 2.51 8.31 43.30
N TRP A 148 1.78 7.21 43.46
CA TRP A 148 0.63 6.92 42.60
C TRP A 148 -0.62 7.61 43.15
N GLU A 149 -1.34 8.30 42.28
CA GLU A 149 -2.49 9.16 42.56
C GLU A 149 -3.62 8.88 41.56
N ASN A 150 -4.84 9.31 41.86
CA ASN A 150 -6.01 9.21 40.97
C ASN A 150 -6.25 7.80 40.39
N GLU A 151 -6.15 6.78 41.26
CA GLU A 151 -6.33 5.40 40.84
C GLU A 151 -7.78 5.14 40.37
N GLU A 152 -7.95 4.53 39.20
CA GLU A 152 -9.24 4.20 38.60
C GLU A 152 -9.26 2.77 37.99
N PRO A 153 -10.36 2.00 38.12
CA PRO A 153 -10.53 0.74 37.40
C PRO A 153 -10.76 0.99 35.91
N MET A 154 -10.29 0.06 35.06
CA MET A 154 -10.57 0.12 33.62
C MET A 154 -12.05 -0.08 33.30
N PRO A 155 -12.60 0.60 32.28
CA PRO A 155 -14.04 0.61 31.99
C PRO A 155 -14.58 -0.75 31.54
N PHE A 156 -13.72 -1.61 30.98
CA PHE A 156 -14.07 -2.96 30.53
C PHE A 156 -13.95 -4.03 31.64
N ASN A 157 -13.60 -3.65 32.87
CA ASN A 157 -13.50 -4.56 34.01
C ASN A 157 -14.86 -5.15 34.42
N ASN A 158 -14.85 -6.35 34.97
CA ASN A 158 -16.05 -7.00 35.49
C ASN A 158 -15.74 -8.01 36.59
N ASP A 159 -16.71 -8.25 37.47
CA ASP A 159 -16.56 -9.21 38.57
C ASP A 159 -16.62 -10.69 38.11
N HIS A 160 -16.95 -10.97 36.84
CA HIS A 160 -17.12 -12.33 36.30
C HIS A 160 -15.98 -12.83 35.41
N TYR A 161 -15.05 -11.96 35.02
CA TYR A 161 -13.90 -12.29 34.17
C TYR A 161 -12.69 -11.44 34.59
N GLN A 162 -11.49 -11.89 34.24
CA GLN A 162 -10.21 -11.28 34.54
C GLN A 162 -9.77 -10.32 33.44
N THR A 163 -9.05 -9.30 33.83
CA THR A 163 -8.31 -8.40 32.93
C THR A 163 -6.92 -8.17 33.52
N GLY A 164 -5.87 -8.25 32.71
CA GLY A 164 -4.52 -8.14 33.24
C GLY A 164 -3.44 -8.03 32.17
N HIS A 165 -2.18 -8.04 32.62
CA HIS A 165 -0.97 -8.00 31.81
C HIS A 165 -0.99 -6.85 30.77
N PRO A 166 -1.04 -5.58 31.22
CA PRO A 166 -1.15 -4.46 30.31
C PRO A 166 0.18 -4.20 29.60
N THR A 167 0.12 -3.69 28.37
CA THR A 167 1.22 -3.04 27.66
C THR A 167 0.69 -1.92 26.77
N ILE A 168 1.53 -0.95 26.43
CA ILE A 168 1.15 0.20 25.61
C ILE A 168 1.93 0.14 24.30
N SER A 169 1.29 0.49 23.18
CA SER A 169 1.97 0.66 21.89
C SER A 169 3.11 1.68 21.95
N ALA A 170 4.07 1.56 21.04
CA ALA A 170 5.22 2.48 20.98
C ALA A 170 4.82 3.96 20.77
N ASP A 171 3.69 4.19 20.10
CA ASP A 171 3.10 5.51 19.87
C ASP A 171 2.29 6.06 21.07
N GLY A 172 2.00 5.22 22.07
CA GLY A 172 1.23 5.60 23.26
C GLY A 172 -0.29 5.58 23.12
N ASN A 173 -0.82 5.23 21.94
CA ASN A 173 -2.25 5.41 21.63
C ASN A 173 -3.09 4.13 21.80
N THR A 174 -2.48 2.99 22.10
CA THR A 174 -3.19 1.71 22.24
C THR A 174 -2.73 0.97 23.49
N LEU A 175 -3.70 0.54 24.31
CA LEU A 175 -3.50 -0.37 25.43
C LEU A 175 -3.79 -1.79 24.96
N TYR A 176 -2.83 -2.70 25.12
CA TYR A 176 -3.02 -4.14 24.94
C TYR A 176 -3.07 -4.82 26.29
N PHE A 177 -3.89 -5.85 26.42
CA PHE A 177 -4.08 -6.59 27.66
C PHE A 177 -4.66 -7.97 27.39
N ILE A 178 -4.75 -8.82 28.41
CA ILE A 178 -5.42 -10.12 28.30
C ILE A 178 -6.73 -10.15 29.07
N SER A 179 -7.65 -11.01 28.62
CA SER A 179 -8.90 -11.27 29.33
C SER A 179 -9.49 -12.63 29.00
N ASP A 180 -10.24 -13.21 29.94
CA ASP A 180 -11.12 -14.38 29.75
C ASP A 180 -12.60 -13.96 29.59
N MET A 181 -12.84 -12.72 29.12
CA MET A 181 -14.19 -12.21 28.90
C MET A 181 -14.96 -13.03 27.85
N PRO A 182 -16.30 -13.17 27.98
CA PRO A 182 -17.10 -13.97 27.06
C PRO A 182 -16.96 -13.53 25.59
N GLY A 183 -16.97 -14.51 24.67
CA GLY A 183 -16.87 -14.27 23.23
C GLY A 183 -15.44 -14.33 22.67
N GLY A 184 -14.45 -14.66 23.50
CA GLY A 184 -13.09 -14.99 23.09
C GLY A 184 -12.92 -16.36 22.40
N PHE A 185 -11.70 -16.67 22.01
CA PHE A 185 -11.27 -17.89 21.32
C PHE A 185 -10.81 -18.98 22.28
N GLY A 186 -10.18 -18.60 23.40
CA GLY A 186 -9.54 -19.53 24.32
C GLY A 186 -9.86 -19.32 25.79
N LYS A 187 -8.93 -19.79 26.63
CA LYS A 187 -8.97 -19.61 28.09
C LYS A 187 -8.67 -18.18 28.49
N THR A 188 -7.72 -17.53 27.81
CA THR A 188 -7.45 -16.10 27.89
C THR A 188 -6.98 -15.62 26.52
N ASP A 189 -7.46 -14.46 26.10
CA ASP A 189 -7.14 -13.87 24.80
C ASP A 189 -6.47 -12.51 24.98
N VAL A 190 -5.71 -12.08 23.98
CA VAL A 190 -5.23 -10.70 23.83
C VAL A 190 -6.33 -9.80 23.26
N TYR A 191 -6.53 -8.66 23.92
CA TYR A 191 -7.39 -7.56 23.54
C TYR A 191 -6.58 -6.28 23.38
N LYS A 192 -7.14 -5.32 22.64
CA LYS A 192 -6.66 -3.94 22.56
C LYS A 192 -7.78 -2.93 22.82
N ALA A 193 -7.43 -1.76 23.33
CA ALA A 193 -8.31 -0.62 23.49
C ALA A 193 -7.56 0.68 23.15
N ALA A 194 -8.27 1.65 22.55
CA ALA A 194 -7.68 2.95 22.27
C ALA A 194 -7.42 3.73 23.56
N ILE A 195 -6.28 4.41 23.63
CA ILE A 195 -5.98 5.45 24.62
C ILE A 195 -6.24 6.78 23.92
N ASN A 196 -7.36 7.42 24.24
CA ASN A 196 -7.76 8.68 23.63
C ASN A 196 -6.87 9.82 24.12
N SER A 197 -6.88 10.94 23.39
CA SER A 197 -6.06 12.13 23.71
C SER A 197 -6.38 12.77 25.05
N ASP A 198 -7.59 12.55 25.58
CA ASP A 198 -8.00 12.98 26.93
C ASP A 198 -7.63 11.96 28.03
N GLY A 199 -6.96 10.86 27.67
CA GLY A 199 -6.57 9.77 28.57
C GLY A 199 -7.69 8.77 28.89
N SER A 200 -8.87 8.92 28.29
CA SER A 200 -9.96 7.93 28.39
C SER A 200 -9.64 6.68 27.58
N ILE A 201 -10.17 5.54 28.01
CA ILE A 201 -9.94 4.24 27.38
C ILE A 201 -11.17 3.83 26.58
N GLY A 202 -10.96 3.48 25.31
CA GLY A 202 -11.99 3.02 24.40
C GLY A 202 -12.49 1.59 24.69
N GLU A 203 -13.30 1.06 23.77
CA GLU A 203 -13.83 -0.30 23.87
C GLU A 203 -12.72 -1.36 23.71
N ALA A 204 -12.91 -2.50 24.37
CA ALA A 204 -12.03 -3.66 24.27
C ALA A 204 -12.33 -4.44 22.97
N ILE A 205 -11.33 -4.58 22.13
CA ILE A 205 -11.41 -5.29 20.84
C ILE A 205 -10.49 -6.51 20.89
N ASN A 206 -11.04 -7.70 20.65
CA ASN A 206 -10.28 -8.95 20.59
C ASN A 206 -9.32 -8.92 19.38
N MET A 207 -8.06 -9.35 19.56
CA MET A 207 -7.03 -9.33 18.51
C MET A 207 -7.21 -10.40 17.41
N GLY A 208 -8.25 -11.22 17.50
CA GLY A 208 -8.63 -12.19 16.48
C GLY A 208 -7.78 -13.47 16.49
N PRO A 209 -8.10 -14.41 15.60
CA PRO A 209 -7.57 -15.78 15.63
C PRO A 209 -6.12 -15.90 15.20
N THR A 210 -5.53 -14.86 14.59
CA THR A 210 -4.09 -14.85 14.29
C THR A 210 -3.26 -14.83 15.57
N ILE A 211 -3.69 -14.06 16.57
CA ILE A 211 -3.00 -13.97 17.88
C ILE A 211 -3.60 -14.97 18.87
N ASN A 212 -4.92 -15.06 18.95
CA ASN A 212 -5.62 -15.81 19.99
C ASN A 212 -5.89 -17.25 19.56
N THR A 213 -5.67 -18.19 20.48
CA THR A 213 -5.83 -19.62 20.27
C THR A 213 -6.93 -20.18 21.19
N ALA A 214 -7.13 -21.50 21.19
CA ALA A 214 -7.97 -22.15 22.21
C ALA A 214 -7.29 -22.21 23.60
N GLY A 215 -6.00 -21.87 23.68
CA GLY A 215 -5.17 -21.89 24.88
C GLY A 215 -5.25 -20.60 25.70
N ARG A 216 -4.17 -20.28 26.41
CA ARG A 216 -3.98 -19.04 27.15
C ARG A 216 -2.96 -18.17 26.41
N GLU A 217 -3.38 -17.01 25.95
CA GLU A 217 -2.47 -15.91 25.63
C GLU A 217 -2.27 -15.02 26.87
N MET A 218 -1.02 -14.72 27.22
CA MET A 218 -0.64 -14.03 28.47
C MET A 218 0.58 -13.10 28.27
N PHE A 219 0.80 -12.18 29.21
CA PHE A 219 2.02 -11.35 29.30
C PHE A 219 2.44 -10.63 28.02
N THR A 220 1.58 -9.75 27.52
CA THR A 220 1.88 -8.97 26.31
C THR A 220 2.95 -7.91 26.56
N SER A 221 3.79 -7.66 25.56
CA SER A 221 4.69 -6.50 25.52
C SER A 221 4.90 -6.03 24.09
N ILE A 222 5.25 -4.75 23.90
CA ILE A 222 5.54 -4.19 22.58
C ILE A 222 6.93 -3.56 22.59
N SER A 223 7.75 -3.90 21.59
CA SER A 223 9.06 -3.27 21.40
C SER A 223 8.96 -1.90 20.72
N GLY A 224 10.06 -1.14 20.73
CA GLY A 224 10.13 0.17 20.05
C GLY A 224 9.99 0.14 18.53
N ASN A 225 9.86 -1.05 17.93
CA ASN A 225 9.65 -1.26 16.50
C ASN A 225 8.37 -2.09 16.27
N ASP A 226 7.31 -1.87 17.06
CA ASP A 226 5.98 -2.47 16.85
C ASP A 226 5.96 -4.01 16.75
N GLU A 227 6.85 -4.68 17.49
CA GLU A 227 6.80 -6.13 17.65
C GLU A 227 6.03 -6.46 18.94
N LEU A 228 4.89 -7.13 18.78
CA LEU A 228 4.09 -7.66 19.87
C LEU A 228 4.67 -9.00 20.32
N TYR A 229 5.17 -9.05 21.54
CA TYR A 229 5.54 -10.27 22.23
C TYR A 229 4.40 -10.70 23.16
N PHE A 230 4.16 -12.00 23.25
CA PHE A 230 3.19 -12.58 24.16
C PHE A 230 3.54 -14.04 24.41
N SER A 231 3.03 -14.59 25.50
CA SER A 231 3.17 -16.01 25.80
C SER A 231 1.91 -16.78 25.45
N SER A 232 2.06 -17.99 24.90
CA SER A 232 0.94 -18.87 24.54
C SER A 232 1.21 -20.34 24.88
N ASP A 233 0.16 -21.06 25.30
CA ASP A 233 0.16 -22.52 25.50
C ASP A 233 -0.74 -23.27 24.50
N GLY A 234 -1.28 -22.57 23.49
CA GLY A 234 -2.25 -23.11 22.54
C GLY A 234 -1.72 -23.30 21.13
N ARG A 235 -0.42 -23.14 20.90
CA ARG A 235 0.22 -23.21 19.57
C ARG A 235 0.97 -24.53 19.38
N GLU A 236 0.84 -25.11 18.18
CA GLU A 236 1.36 -26.46 17.86
C GLU A 236 2.89 -26.55 17.84
N ASP A 237 3.56 -25.44 17.58
CA ASP A 237 5.03 -25.31 17.54
C ASP A 237 5.66 -24.97 18.91
N GLY A 238 4.86 -25.00 19.99
CA GLY A 238 5.31 -24.79 21.36
C GLY A 238 6.37 -25.81 21.80
N LEU A 239 7.32 -25.36 22.61
CA LEU A 239 8.37 -26.18 23.22
C LEU A 239 8.03 -26.59 24.67
N GLY A 240 7.18 -25.82 25.36
CA GLY A 240 6.97 -25.91 26.80
C GLY A 240 5.50 -25.85 27.22
N GLN A 241 5.30 -25.46 28.48
CA GLN A 241 3.96 -25.31 29.06
C GLN A 241 3.36 -23.93 28.80
N LEU A 242 4.21 -22.96 28.48
CA LEU A 242 3.86 -21.62 28.05
C LEU A 242 5.09 -21.03 27.35
N ASP A 243 4.97 -20.65 26.08
CA ASP A 243 6.10 -20.22 25.25
C ASP A 243 5.95 -18.79 24.77
N ILE A 244 7.05 -18.06 24.62
CA ILE A 244 7.08 -16.69 24.10
C ILE A 244 7.06 -16.71 22.57
N TYR A 245 6.10 -15.97 22.02
CA TYR A 245 5.91 -15.70 20.60
C TYR A 245 6.10 -14.22 20.30
N VAL A 246 6.38 -13.93 19.03
CA VAL A 246 6.47 -12.56 18.51
C VAL A 246 5.72 -12.42 17.19
N SER A 247 4.97 -11.32 17.06
CA SER A 247 4.37 -10.86 15.81
C SER A 247 4.74 -9.42 15.55
N LYS A 248 5.05 -9.10 14.29
CA LYS A 248 5.11 -7.73 13.81
C LYS A 248 3.70 -7.18 13.63
N LEU A 249 3.45 -6.01 14.21
CA LEU A 249 2.30 -5.16 13.93
C LEU A 249 2.71 -4.21 12.79
N THR A 250 2.18 -4.40 11.59
CA THR A 250 2.35 -3.48 10.46
C THR A 250 1.04 -2.72 10.23
N SER A 251 1.06 -1.66 9.40
CA SER A 251 -0.11 -0.82 9.10
C SER A 251 -1.31 -1.65 8.60
N GLY A 252 -2.19 -2.04 9.52
CA GLY A 252 -3.39 -2.85 9.25
C GLY A 252 -3.19 -4.37 9.25
N ARG A 253 -1.96 -4.89 9.40
CA ARG A 253 -1.68 -6.33 9.39
C ARG A 253 -0.92 -6.79 10.63
N ILE A 254 -1.21 -8.02 11.04
CA ILE A 254 -0.46 -8.74 12.08
C ILE A 254 0.18 -9.95 11.39
N THR A 255 1.50 -10.06 11.49
CA THR A 255 2.21 -11.24 10.96
C THR A 255 1.95 -12.47 11.84
N GLU A 256 2.00 -13.66 11.22
CA GLU A 256 1.88 -14.92 11.94
C GLU A 256 2.90 -15.01 13.09
N PRO A 257 2.46 -15.33 14.32
CA PRO A 257 3.36 -15.38 15.48
C PRO A 257 4.46 -16.42 15.31
N GLN A 258 5.70 -15.99 15.55
CA GLN A 258 6.88 -16.86 15.53
C GLN A 258 7.29 -17.25 16.95
N ASN A 259 7.46 -18.55 17.21
CA ASN A 259 8.03 -19.03 18.48
C ASN A 259 9.50 -18.59 18.58
N LEU A 260 9.89 -17.96 19.70
CA LEU A 260 11.27 -17.48 19.88
C LEU A 260 12.31 -18.60 20.04
N GLY A 261 11.86 -19.82 20.38
CA GLY A 261 12.66 -21.01 20.54
C GLY A 261 13.76 -20.90 21.60
N LYS A 262 14.64 -21.89 21.66
CA LYS A 262 15.76 -21.90 22.62
C LYS A 262 16.77 -20.80 22.26
N PRO A 263 17.43 -20.16 23.25
CA PRO A 263 17.32 -20.41 24.70
C PRO A 263 16.24 -19.58 25.43
N ILE A 264 15.41 -18.83 24.70
CA ILE A 264 14.33 -18.03 25.30
C ILE A 264 13.20 -18.92 25.79
N ASN A 265 12.74 -19.85 24.96
CA ASN A 265 11.76 -20.86 25.32
C ASN A 265 12.43 -22.17 25.75
N SER A 266 11.78 -22.87 26.67
CA SER A 266 12.22 -24.07 27.35
C SER A 266 11.06 -25.07 27.46
N GLU A 267 11.23 -26.18 28.16
CA GLU A 267 10.13 -27.15 28.39
C GLU A 267 9.15 -26.71 29.49
N LYS A 268 9.27 -25.45 29.95
CA LYS A 268 8.62 -24.90 31.14
C LYS A 268 7.79 -23.67 30.79
N ASP A 269 7.40 -22.88 31.77
CA ASP A 269 6.71 -21.62 31.51
C ASP A 269 7.76 -20.54 31.23
N ASP A 270 7.63 -19.88 30.09
CA ASP A 270 8.48 -18.79 29.63
C ASP A 270 7.60 -17.60 29.25
N PHE A 271 7.80 -16.47 29.92
CA PHE A 271 6.83 -15.38 29.87
C PHE A 271 7.36 -14.01 30.26
N SER A 272 6.53 -12.98 30.13
CA SER A 272 6.87 -11.59 30.48
C SER A 272 8.15 -11.11 29.77
N PHE A 273 8.23 -11.39 28.47
CA PHE A 273 9.34 -10.95 27.64
C PHE A 273 9.27 -9.45 27.39
N ILE A 274 10.35 -8.72 27.63
CA ILE A 274 10.52 -7.32 27.25
C ILE A 274 11.86 -7.13 26.57
N ILE A 275 11.93 -6.25 25.59
CA ILE A 275 13.18 -5.91 24.90
C ILE A 275 13.26 -4.41 24.61
N ASN A 276 14.44 -3.84 24.85
CA ASN A 276 14.77 -2.52 24.34
C ASN A 276 15.34 -2.68 22.92
N TYR A 277 14.62 -2.17 21.93
CA TYR A 277 14.95 -2.35 20.50
C TYR A 277 16.36 -1.85 20.14
N GLU A 278 16.76 -0.68 20.65
CA GLU A 278 18.06 -0.06 20.35
C GLU A 278 19.23 -0.86 20.91
N THR A 279 19.14 -1.27 22.17
CA THR A 279 20.23 -2.00 22.85
C THR A 279 20.18 -3.50 22.62
N ARG A 280 19.06 -4.01 22.08
CA ARG A 280 18.75 -5.44 21.93
C ARG A 280 18.84 -6.24 23.24
N ARG A 281 18.77 -5.55 24.38
CA ARG A 281 18.80 -6.14 25.71
C ARG A 281 17.41 -6.20 26.28
N GLY A 282 17.11 -7.29 26.98
CA GLY A 282 15.80 -7.51 27.56
C GLY A 282 15.81 -8.41 28.78
N TYR A 283 14.60 -8.72 29.20
CA TYR A 283 14.31 -9.60 30.32
C TYR A 283 13.12 -10.51 29.99
N PHE A 284 13.07 -11.68 30.59
CA PHE A 284 11.89 -12.53 30.62
C PHE A 284 11.89 -13.34 31.92
N SER A 285 10.77 -13.97 32.23
CA SER A 285 10.55 -14.78 33.43
C SER A 285 10.38 -16.25 33.07
N SER A 286 10.88 -17.16 33.92
CA SER A 286 10.74 -18.59 33.68
C SER A 286 10.91 -19.44 34.94
N ASN A 287 10.18 -20.54 35.02
CA ASN A 287 10.36 -21.61 36.01
C ASN A 287 11.21 -22.78 35.48
N ARG A 288 12.09 -22.52 34.51
CA ARG A 288 13.04 -23.50 33.96
C ARG A 288 13.99 -24.08 35.02
N PRO A 289 14.47 -25.33 34.84
CA PRO A 289 15.44 -25.93 35.73
C PRO A 289 16.74 -25.12 35.84
N LYS A 290 17.41 -25.22 37.00
CA LYS A 290 18.64 -24.48 37.37
C LYS A 290 18.44 -22.99 37.66
N GLY A 291 17.19 -22.53 37.74
CA GLY A 291 16.84 -21.30 38.45
C GLY A 291 17.09 -21.40 39.97
N LYS A 292 16.88 -20.29 40.68
CA LYS A 292 16.99 -20.14 42.12
C LYS A 292 15.64 -20.22 42.84
N GLY A 293 14.59 -19.70 42.22
CA GLY A 293 13.24 -19.60 42.78
C GLY A 293 12.21 -20.46 42.08
N ASP A 294 10.94 -20.11 42.31
CA ASP A 294 9.78 -20.70 41.65
C ASP A 294 9.74 -20.19 40.20
N ASP A 295 9.47 -18.89 40.01
CA ASP A 295 9.77 -18.16 38.80
C ASP A 295 11.01 -17.29 39.02
N ASP A 296 11.87 -17.23 38.01
CA ASP A 296 13.07 -16.42 38.00
C ASP A 296 13.07 -15.43 36.85
N ILE A 297 13.68 -14.26 37.07
CA ILE A 297 13.95 -13.29 36.01
C ILE A 297 15.30 -13.61 35.35
N TYR A 298 15.32 -13.62 34.02
CA TYR A 298 16.51 -13.76 33.20
C TYR A 298 16.71 -12.48 32.39
N THR A 299 17.95 -12.06 32.19
CA THR A 299 18.32 -11.04 31.19
C THR A 299 18.87 -11.71 29.95
N PHE A 300 18.70 -11.07 28.79
CA PHE A 300 19.29 -11.54 27.55
C PHE A 300 19.81 -10.40 26.68
N ILE A 301 20.66 -10.77 25.72
CA ILE A 301 21.01 -9.95 24.55
C ILE A 301 20.55 -10.70 23.30
N GLN A 302 19.81 -10.02 22.43
CA GLN A 302 19.45 -10.49 21.10
C GLN A 302 20.61 -10.17 20.14
N ASN A 303 21.34 -11.21 19.73
CA ASN A 303 22.51 -11.11 18.86
C ASN A 303 22.10 -10.84 17.41
N GLU A 304 20.98 -11.42 16.97
CA GLU A 304 20.44 -11.31 15.62
C GLU A 304 18.96 -10.89 15.63
N PRO A 305 18.53 -9.97 14.74
CA PRO A 305 17.14 -9.54 14.65
C PRO A 305 16.22 -10.69 14.20
N ILE A 306 14.93 -10.58 14.52
CA ILE A 306 13.91 -11.50 14.02
C ILE A 306 13.55 -11.08 12.59
N GLU A 307 13.60 -12.04 11.65
CA GLU A 307 13.13 -11.83 10.29
C GLU A 307 11.65 -12.18 10.18
N PHE A 308 10.82 -11.21 9.81
CA PHE A 308 9.40 -11.42 9.53
C PHE A 308 9.20 -11.64 8.02
N LYS A 309 8.55 -12.75 7.65
CA LYS A 309 8.10 -12.94 6.28
C LYS A 309 7.01 -11.92 6.00
N CYS A 310 7.20 -11.12 4.95
CA CYS A 310 6.20 -10.17 4.49
C CYS A 310 5.78 -10.56 3.07
N ASN A 311 4.48 -10.78 2.89
CA ASN A 311 3.84 -11.00 1.60
C ASN A 311 2.72 -9.97 1.38
N GLN A 312 2.60 -9.40 0.20
CA GLN A 312 1.49 -8.53 -0.21
C GLN A 312 0.61 -9.27 -1.23
N ILE A 313 -0.71 -9.07 -1.13
CA ILE A 313 -1.66 -9.61 -2.11
C ILE A 313 -1.79 -8.60 -3.24
N VAL A 314 -1.48 -8.99 -4.47
CA VAL A 314 -1.67 -8.19 -5.67
C VAL A 314 -2.91 -8.70 -6.37
N GLU A 315 -4.00 -7.97 -6.28
CA GLU A 315 -5.26 -8.32 -6.93
C GLU A 315 -5.60 -7.34 -8.05
N GLY A 316 -6.45 -7.76 -8.97
CA GLY A 316 -6.79 -6.90 -10.08
C GLY A 316 -7.81 -7.49 -11.02
N ILE A 317 -8.11 -6.74 -12.07
CA ILE A 317 -9.08 -7.10 -13.10
C ILE A 317 -8.54 -6.83 -14.50
N VAL A 318 -8.94 -7.68 -15.45
CA VAL A 318 -8.62 -7.48 -16.87
C VAL A 318 -9.84 -6.91 -17.60
N THR A 319 -9.65 -5.78 -18.27
CA THR A 319 -10.70 -5.06 -19.01
C THR A 319 -10.28 -4.73 -20.43
N GLU A 320 -11.28 -4.47 -21.28
CA GLU A 320 -11.04 -3.86 -22.58
C GLU A 320 -10.79 -2.36 -22.40
N LYS A 321 -9.73 -1.87 -23.05
CA LYS A 321 -9.17 -0.54 -22.80
C LYS A 321 -10.12 0.63 -23.07
N ASN A 322 -11.02 0.52 -24.04
CA ASN A 322 -11.86 1.64 -24.48
C ASN A 322 -13.26 1.62 -23.86
N SER A 323 -13.79 0.41 -23.61
CA SER A 323 -15.14 0.17 -23.10
C SER A 323 -15.19 -0.12 -21.61
N ASN A 324 -14.05 -0.46 -21.00
CA ASN A 324 -13.93 -1.00 -19.65
C ASN A 324 -14.71 -2.32 -19.43
N LEU A 325 -15.14 -2.98 -20.50
CA LEU A 325 -15.80 -4.28 -20.40
C LEU A 325 -14.81 -5.30 -19.83
N ILE A 326 -15.25 -6.08 -18.83
CA ILE A 326 -14.43 -7.13 -18.25
C ILE A 326 -14.12 -8.22 -19.29
N LEU A 327 -12.93 -8.82 -19.22
CA LEU A 327 -12.47 -9.79 -20.21
C LEU A 327 -12.19 -11.18 -19.61
N PRO A 328 -13.23 -12.00 -19.35
CA PRO A 328 -13.08 -13.40 -18.96
C PRO A 328 -12.18 -14.19 -19.92
N GLY A 329 -11.43 -15.16 -19.40
CA GLY A 329 -10.52 -15.99 -20.19
C GLY A 329 -9.24 -15.27 -20.66
N ALA A 330 -8.98 -14.03 -20.22
CA ALA A 330 -7.68 -13.41 -20.41
C ALA A 330 -6.59 -14.11 -19.58
N LYS A 331 -5.38 -14.20 -20.12
CA LYS A 331 -4.21 -14.74 -19.43
C LYS A 331 -3.43 -13.60 -18.77
N VAL A 332 -3.17 -13.74 -17.48
CA VAL A 332 -2.34 -12.84 -16.68
C VAL A 332 -1.09 -13.59 -16.22
N VAL A 333 0.09 -12.99 -16.41
CA VAL A 333 1.38 -13.57 -16.04
C VAL A 333 2.16 -12.62 -15.15
N LEU A 334 2.62 -13.11 -14.01
CA LEU A 334 3.43 -12.39 -13.04
C LEU A 334 4.92 -12.74 -13.20
N TYR A 335 5.76 -11.71 -13.18
CA TYR A 335 7.20 -11.80 -13.29
C TYR A 335 7.90 -11.11 -12.10
N ASP A 336 9.06 -11.63 -11.71
CA ASP A 336 9.97 -10.94 -10.79
C ASP A 336 10.81 -9.86 -11.50
N GLU A 337 11.59 -9.12 -10.71
CA GLU A 337 12.53 -8.09 -11.16
C GLU A 337 13.57 -8.58 -12.20
N LYS A 338 13.79 -9.90 -12.32
CA LYS A 338 14.74 -10.51 -13.25
C LYS A 338 14.05 -11.04 -14.52
N GLY A 339 12.74 -10.82 -14.64
CA GLY A 339 11.94 -11.30 -15.75
C GLY A 339 11.63 -12.80 -15.69
N LYS A 340 11.81 -13.45 -14.55
CA LYS A 340 11.39 -14.84 -14.36
C LYS A 340 9.91 -14.90 -14.02
N ILE A 341 9.17 -15.82 -14.64
CA ILE A 341 7.78 -16.09 -14.31
C ILE A 341 7.70 -16.63 -12.87
N ILE A 342 6.90 -15.95 -12.05
CA ILE A 342 6.56 -16.38 -10.69
C ILE A 342 5.27 -17.21 -10.73
N ASP A 343 4.24 -16.69 -11.39
CA ASP A 343 2.94 -17.36 -11.49
C ASP A 343 2.15 -16.88 -12.73
N GLN A 344 1.10 -17.61 -13.11
CA GLN A 344 0.19 -17.27 -14.20
C GLN A 344 -1.23 -17.79 -13.94
N ILE A 345 -2.22 -17.02 -14.39
CA ILE A 345 -3.65 -17.37 -14.27
C ILE A 345 -4.39 -17.06 -15.56
N ILE A 346 -5.42 -17.85 -15.88
CA ILE A 346 -6.44 -17.50 -16.85
C ILE A 346 -7.67 -17.08 -16.06
N VAL A 347 -8.09 -15.81 -16.19
CA VAL A 347 -9.15 -15.24 -15.35
C VAL A 347 -10.52 -15.82 -15.68
N GLY A 348 -11.38 -15.94 -14.66
CA GLY A 348 -12.74 -16.49 -14.78
C GLY A 348 -13.75 -15.47 -15.32
N GLU A 349 -15.04 -15.74 -15.12
CA GLU A 349 -16.16 -14.90 -15.56
C GLU A 349 -16.16 -13.48 -14.96
N ASP A 350 -15.51 -13.28 -13.81
CA ASP A 350 -15.35 -11.96 -13.18
C ASP A 350 -14.12 -11.20 -13.70
N ALA A 351 -13.31 -11.85 -14.55
CA ALA A 351 -12.04 -11.35 -15.08
C ALA A 351 -11.00 -10.93 -14.04
N LYS A 352 -11.13 -11.40 -12.78
CA LYS A 352 -10.23 -11.02 -11.68
C LYS A 352 -9.03 -11.95 -11.55
N PHE A 353 -7.94 -11.41 -11.02
CA PHE A 353 -6.74 -12.15 -10.64
C PHE A 353 -6.28 -11.76 -9.24
N ASN A 354 -5.54 -12.66 -8.58
CA ASN A 354 -4.79 -12.36 -7.37
C ASN A 354 -3.47 -13.14 -7.35
N PHE A 355 -2.43 -12.55 -6.77
CA PHE A 355 -1.13 -13.18 -6.52
C PHE A 355 -0.64 -12.81 -5.13
N GLU A 356 0.02 -13.75 -4.44
CA GLU A 356 0.72 -13.47 -3.19
C GLU A 356 2.23 -13.35 -3.48
N VAL A 357 2.82 -12.19 -3.16
CA VAL A 357 4.22 -11.87 -3.51
C VAL A 357 4.96 -11.29 -2.34
N ALA A 358 6.28 -11.52 -2.24
CA ALA A 358 7.08 -10.97 -1.16
C ALA A 358 7.15 -9.44 -1.23
N CYS A 359 7.02 -8.78 -0.08
CA CYS A 359 7.03 -7.31 0.05
C CYS A 359 8.38 -6.68 -0.35
N ASN A 360 8.36 -5.36 -0.51
CA ASN A 360 9.53 -4.50 -0.75
C ASN A 360 10.36 -4.91 -1.98
N LYS A 361 9.69 -5.40 -3.03
CA LYS A 361 10.29 -5.85 -4.29
C LYS A 361 9.54 -5.32 -5.50
N ASN A 362 10.24 -5.25 -6.63
CA ASN A 362 9.64 -4.92 -7.93
C ASN A 362 9.13 -6.19 -8.62
N TYR A 363 7.96 -6.06 -9.24
CA TYR A 363 7.34 -7.08 -10.05
C TYR A 363 6.76 -6.48 -11.31
N LYS A 364 6.47 -7.35 -12.27
CA LYS A 364 5.72 -6.99 -13.47
C LYS A 364 4.58 -7.97 -13.69
N VAL A 365 3.40 -7.46 -14.01
CA VAL A 365 2.28 -8.26 -14.45
C VAL A 365 1.91 -7.92 -15.89
N ILE A 366 1.62 -8.94 -16.70
CA ILE A 366 1.24 -8.80 -18.11
C ILE A 366 -0.11 -9.49 -18.34
N GLY A 367 -1.07 -8.73 -18.86
CA GLY A 367 -2.37 -9.21 -19.32
C GLY A 367 -2.38 -9.43 -20.83
N SER A 368 -2.98 -10.51 -21.28
CA SER A 368 -3.09 -10.85 -22.70
C SER A 368 -4.35 -11.66 -22.99
N LYS A 369 -4.91 -11.50 -24.18
CA LYS A 369 -6.03 -12.31 -24.67
C LYS A 369 -5.95 -12.42 -26.19
N GLU A 370 -6.44 -13.52 -26.77
CA GLU A 370 -6.39 -13.72 -28.21
C GLU A 370 -7.07 -12.57 -28.97
N ARG A 371 -6.36 -11.99 -29.96
CA ARG A 371 -6.79 -10.83 -30.77
C ARG A 371 -6.92 -9.50 -30.03
N TYR A 372 -6.43 -9.44 -28.79
CA TYR A 372 -6.21 -8.20 -28.05
C TYR A 372 -4.72 -7.89 -27.99
N SER A 373 -4.40 -6.64 -27.69
CA SER A 373 -3.06 -6.23 -27.30
C SER A 373 -2.66 -6.87 -25.98
N ILE A 374 -1.40 -6.69 -25.62
CA ILE A 374 -0.97 -6.88 -24.24
C ILE A 374 -1.08 -5.54 -23.50
N ASP A 375 -1.24 -5.62 -22.18
CA ASP A 375 -1.00 -4.51 -21.26
C ASP A 375 -0.04 -5.03 -20.19
N GLU A 376 0.88 -4.18 -19.74
CA GLU A 376 1.84 -4.53 -18.70
C GLU A 376 1.89 -3.44 -17.63
N LYS A 377 2.03 -3.87 -16.37
CA LYS A 377 2.21 -2.99 -15.22
C LYS A 377 3.42 -3.45 -14.44
N GLU A 378 4.35 -2.53 -14.23
CA GLU A 378 5.41 -2.66 -13.24
C GLU A 378 4.92 -2.03 -11.94
N PHE A 379 5.20 -2.70 -10.82
CA PHE A 379 4.79 -2.23 -9.50
C PHE A 379 5.80 -2.65 -8.44
N PHE A 380 5.84 -1.87 -7.36
CA PHE A 380 6.63 -2.17 -6.17
C PHE A 380 5.69 -2.57 -5.04
N THR A 381 5.97 -3.69 -4.40
CA THR A 381 5.18 -4.16 -3.26
C THR A 381 5.63 -3.48 -1.97
N THR A 382 4.70 -3.16 -1.08
CA THR A 382 4.95 -2.57 0.24
C THR A 382 4.56 -3.56 1.35
N GLU A 383 4.54 -3.12 2.61
CA GLU A 383 4.04 -3.91 3.75
C GLU A 383 2.51 -3.84 3.92
N GLU A 384 1.82 -3.14 3.03
CA GLU A 384 0.35 -3.07 3.01
C GLU A 384 -0.27 -4.43 2.68
N GLU A 385 -1.56 -4.58 3.02
CA GLU A 385 -2.23 -5.85 2.84
C GLU A 385 -2.39 -6.22 1.36
N LYS A 386 -2.87 -5.24 0.58
CA LYS A 386 -3.31 -5.42 -0.80
C LYS A 386 -2.79 -4.33 -1.72
N LEU A 387 -2.60 -4.68 -2.98
CA LEU A 387 -2.36 -3.76 -4.09
C LEU A 387 -3.34 -4.11 -5.21
N GLU A 388 -4.16 -3.14 -5.63
CA GLU A 388 -5.11 -3.32 -6.72
C GLU A 388 -4.55 -2.83 -8.07
N LEU A 389 -4.71 -3.63 -9.11
CA LEU A 389 -4.25 -3.32 -10.48
C LEU A 389 -5.37 -3.49 -11.51
N VAL A 390 -5.30 -2.70 -12.59
CA VAL A 390 -6.16 -2.86 -13.77
C VAL A 390 -5.28 -3.10 -14.99
N LEU A 391 -5.54 -4.20 -15.70
CA LEU A 391 -4.91 -4.54 -16.98
C LEU A 391 -5.89 -4.25 -18.11
N ALA A 392 -5.61 -3.22 -18.89
CA ALA A 392 -6.50 -2.69 -19.93
C ALA A 392 -5.96 -3.03 -21.33
N ILE A 393 -6.48 -4.08 -21.94
CA ILE A 393 -6.04 -4.59 -23.25
C ILE A 393 -6.97 -4.14 -24.38
N GLU A 394 -6.42 -3.84 -25.56
CA GLU A 394 -7.15 -3.23 -26.67
C GLU A 394 -7.46 -4.27 -27.76
N SER A 395 -8.70 -4.32 -28.25
CA SER A 395 -9.03 -5.18 -29.40
C SER A 395 -8.38 -4.66 -30.69
N PHE A 396 -7.72 -5.53 -31.45
CA PHE A 396 -7.18 -5.16 -32.75
C PHE A 396 -8.18 -5.27 -33.90
N ALA A 397 -9.41 -5.74 -33.65
CA ALA A 397 -10.33 -6.16 -34.72
C ALA A 397 -11.15 -5.01 -35.33
N PHE A 398 -11.33 -3.89 -34.62
CA PHE A 398 -12.27 -2.83 -34.99
C PHE A 398 -11.66 -1.44 -34.90
N THR A 399 -12.22 -0.50 -35.65
CA THR A 399 -11.89 0.92 -35.58
C THR A 399 -13.12 1.76 -35.87
N TYR A 400 -13.33 2.84 -35.11
CA TYR A 400 -14.41 3.80 -35.38
C TYR A 400 -13.81 5.04 -36.06
N ALA A 401 -14.14 5.29 -37.33
CA ALA A 401 -13.54 6.37 -38.11
C ALA A 401 -14.55 6.98 -39.09
N GLY A 402 -14.62 8.31 -39.15
CA GLY A 402 -15.55 9.02 -40.04
C GLY A 402 -17.03 8.76 -39.72
N GLY A 403 -17.36 8.56 -38.44
CA GLY A 403 -18.74 8.27 -37.99
C GLY A 403 -19.24 6.86 -38.33
N LYS A 404 -18.34 5.94 -38.71
CA LYS A 404 -18.68 4.56 -39.08
C LYS A 404 -17.80 3.58 -38.32
N CYS A 405 -18.40 2.50 -37.83
CA CYS A 405 -17.67 1.35 -37.31
C CYS A 405 -17.11 0.51 -38.46
N LYS A 406 -15.82 0.20 -38.42
CA LYS A 406 -15.11 -0.53 -39.48
C LYS A 406 -14.30 -1.68 -38.89
N VAL A 407 -14.16 -2.75 -39.65
CA VAL A 407 -13.16 -3.80 -39.35
C VAL A 407 -11.77 -3.21 -39.61
N ARG A 408 -10.87 -3.32 -38.63
CA ARG A 408 -9.50 -2.79 -38.74
C ARG A 408 -8.64 -3.75 -39.54
N ILE A 409 -8.29 -3.34 -40.75
CA ILE A 409 -7.38 -4.07 -41.64
C ILE A 409 -6.28 -3.15 -42.18
N ASN A 410 -5.19 -3.74 -42.66
CA ASN A 410 -4.20 -2.99 -43.43
C ASN A 410 -4.75 -2.68 -44.84
N PRO A 411 -4.19 -1.68 -45.55
CA PRO A 411 -4.63 -1.35 -46.90
C PRO A 411 -4.58 -2.54 -47.86
N ILE A 412 -5.67 -2.75 -48.61
CA ILE A 412 -5.74 -3.77 -49.67
C ILE A 412 -5.21 -3.17 -50.96
N TYR A 413 -4.11 -3.73 -51.46
CA TYR A 413 -3.50 -3.32 -52.71
C TYR A 413 -4.02 -4.15 -53.89
N PHE A 414 -4.23 -3.47 -55.02
CA PHE A 414 -4.51 -4.08 -56.32
C PHE A 414 -3.44 -3.67 -57.33
N ASP A 415 -3.11 -4.56 -58.26
CA ASP A 415 -2.28 -4.18 -59.40
C ASP A 415 -2.98 -3.12 -60.26
N PHE A 416 -2.19 -2.38 -61.05
CA PHE A 416 -2.69 -1.38 -61.99
C PHE A 416 -3.71 -2.01 -62.96
N ASP A 417 -4.88 -1.37 -63.09
CA ASP A 417 -6.03 -1.81 -63.90
C ASP A 417 -6.57 -3.22 -63.58
N LYS A 418 -6.22 -3.80 -62.43
CA LYS A 418 -6.73 -5.10 -61.99
C LYS A 418 -7.64 -5.02 -60.77
N SER A 419 -8.39 -6.11 -60.59
CA SER A 419 -9.31 -6.34 -59.47
C SER A 419 -9.14 -7.71 -58.79
N ASN A 420 -8.24 -8.58 -59.28
CA ASN A 420 -7.97 -9.87 -58.64
C ASN A 420 -7.31 -9.69 -57.27
N ILE A 421 -7.68 -10.57 -56.32
CA ILE A 421 -7.11 -10.59 -54.97
C ILE A 421 -5.69 -11.12 -55.01
N ARG A 422 -4.76 -10.38 -54.39
CA ARG A 422 -3.36 -10.78 -54.22
C ARG A 422 -3.19 -11.61 -52.93
N PRO A 423 -2.12 -12.42 -52.79
CA PRO A 423 -1.90 -13.22 -51.58
C PRO A 423 -1.77 -12.38 -50.29
N ASP A 424 -1.15 -11.19 -50.35
CA ASP A 424 -1.07 -10.25 -49.23
C ASP A 424 -2.44 -9.66 -48.88
N ALA A 425 -3.25 -9.34 -49.89
CA ALA A 425 -4.63 -8.91 -49.68
C ALA A 425 -5.47 -10.03 -49.04
N ALA A 426 -5.30 -11.28 -49.46
CA ALA A 426 -6.02 -12.44 -48.92
C ALA A 426 -5.85 -12.59 -47.40
N LEU A 427 -4.64 -12.34 -46.87
CA LEU A 427 -4.37 -12.36 -45.42
C LEU A 427 -5.17 -11.30 -44.66
N GLU A 428 -5.35 -10.11 -45.24
CA GLU A 428 -6.17 -9.06 -44.64
C GLU A 428 -7.67 -9.38 -44.76
N LEU A 429 -8.10 -9.99 -45.87
CA LEU A 429 -9.48 -10.45 -46.05
C LEU A 429 -9.85 -11.59 -45.11
N ASP A 430 -8.91 -12.47 -44.78
CA ASP A 430 -9.13 -13.53 -43.78
C ASP A 430 -9.43 -12.95 -42.39
N LYS A 431 -8.90 -11.76 -42.04
CA LYS A 431 -9.29 -11.08 -40.79
C LYS A 431 -10.76 -10.67 -40.78
N VAL A 432 -11.26 -10.19 -41.92
CA VAL A 432 -12.68 -9.84 -42.08
C VAL A 432 -13.55 -11.10 -41.98
N TYR A 433 -13.14 -12.18 -42.66
CA TYR A 433 -13.79 -13.48 -42.55
C TYR A 433 -13.89 -13.95 -41.10
N ASP A 434 -12.78 -13.92 -40.34
CA ASP A 434 -12.77 -14.35 -38.95
C ASP A 434 -13.70 -13.51 -38.07
N VAL A 435 -13.72 -12.19 -38.28
CA VAL A 435 -14.63 -11.29 -37.58
C VAL A 435 -16.09 -11.66 -37.88
N MET A 436 -16.43 -11.92 -39.15
CA MET A 436 -17.78 -12.33 -39.53
C MET A 436 -18.18 -13.73 -39.02
N MET A 437 -17.21 -14.64 -38.88
CA MET A 437 -17.43 -15.96 -38.26
C MET A 437 -17.67 -15.84 -36.75
N ARG A 438 -16.91 -14.99 -36.08
CA ARG A 438 -17.01 -14.77 -34.64
C ARG A 438 -18.29 -14.04 -34.24
N TYR A 439 -18.78 -13.14 -35.10
CA TYR A 439 -19.97 -12.33 -34.84
C TYR A 439 -21.04 -12.61 -35.90
N PRO A 440 -21.89 -13.65 -35.74
CA PRO A 440 -22.79 -14.14 -36.77
C PRO A 440 -23.87 -13.17 -37.27
N GLU A 441 -24.16 -12.10 -36.53
CA GLU A 441 -25.24 -11.15 -36.77
C GLU A 441 -24.74 -9.89 -37.50
N ILE A 442 -23.43 -9.70 -37.63
CA ILE A 442 -22.89 -8.51 -38.31
C ILE A 442 -23.13 -8.61 -39.82
N ILE A 443 -23.47 -7.47 -40.39
CA ILE A 443 -23.59 -7.25 -41.83
C ILE A 443 -22.52 -6.23 -42.23
N ILE A 444 -21.71 -6.57 -43.24
CA ILE A 444 -20.58 -5.76 -43.68
C ILE A 444 -20.80 -5.23 -45.10
N GLU A 445 -20.50 -3.94 -45.30
CA GLU A 445 -20.31 -3.36 -46.63
C GLU A 445 -18.81 -3.34 -46.96
N GLY A 446 -18.41 -4.01 -48.05
CA GLY A 446 -17.07 -3.92 -48.63
C GLY A 446 -17.01 -2.78 -49.65
N GLY A 447 -16.52 -1.61 -49.23
CA GLY A 447 -16.46 -0.40 -50.04
C GLY A 447 -15.08 -0.16 -50.64
N SER A 448 -14.94 -0.07 -51.97
CA SER A 448 -13.66 0.27 -52.62
C SER A 448 -13.68 1.68 -53.22
N HIS A 449 -12.51 2.33 -53.18
CA HIS A 449 -12.28 3.70 -53.64
C HIS A 449 -11.10 3.76 -54.63
N THR A 450 -11.08 4.80 -55.46
CA THR A 450 -9.97 5.13 -56.35
C THR A 450 -9.36 6.48 -55.99
N ASP A 451 -8.17 6.75 -56.52
CA ASP A 451 -7.67 8.13 -56.56
C ASP A 451 -8.38 8.94 -57.66
N SER A 452 -8.06 10.23 -57.73
CA SER A 452 -8.62 11.23 -58.65
C SER A 452 -8.08 11.16 -60.08
N ARG A 453 -7.17 10.22 -60.37
CA ARG A 453 -6.58 10.10 -61.71
C ARG A 453 -7.47 9.19 -62.56
N GLY A 454 -7.81 9.65 -63.76
CA GLY A 454 -8.70 8.94 -64.68
C GLY A 454 -10.05 9.63 -64.82
N SER A 455 -10.92 9.05 -65.64
CA SER A 455 -12.29 9.59 -65.78
C SER A 455 -13.17 9.08 -64.66
N TYR A 456 -14.10 9.93 -64.19
CA TYR A 456 -15.11 9.55 -63.21
C TYR A 456 -15.80 8.20 -63.55
N LYS A 457 -16.25 8.03 -64.80
CA LYS A 457 -16.89 6.79 -65.28
C LYS A 457 -15.98 5.56 -65.13
N TYR A 458 -14.69 5.73 -65.42
CA TYR A 458 -13.71 4.65 -65.27
C TYR A 458 -13.47 4.31 -63.80
N ASN A 459 -13.28 5.32 -62.94
CA ASN A 459 -13.05 5.18 -61.51
C ASN A 459 -14.22 4.52 -60.77
N THR A 460 -15.45 4.88 -61.12
CA THR A 460 -16.66 4.22 -60.62
C THR A 460 -16.71 2.74 -61.04
N GLY A 461 -16.38 2.42 -62.28
CA GLY A 461 -16.35 1.03 -62.75
C GLY A 461 -15.24 0.19 -62.10
N LEU A 462 -14.05 0.77 -61.91
CA LEU A 462 -12.89 0.07 -61.33
C LEU A 462 -13.10 -0.23 -59.84
N SER A 463 -13.58 0.75 -59.07
CA SER A 463 -13.91 0.54 -57.65
C SER A 463 -14.99 -0.52 -57.47
N ALA A 464 -16.05 -0.53 -58.28
CA ALA A 464 -17.09 -1.55 -58.21
C ALA A 464 -16.54 -2.98 -58.41
N ARG A 465 -15.67 -3.19 -59.40
CA ARG A 465 -15.03 -4.50 -59.63
C ARG A 465 -14.11 -4.93 -58.48
N ARG A 466 -13.40 -3.99 -57.86
CA ARG A 466 -12.51 -4.26 -56.71
C ARG A 466 -13.31 -4.62 -55.45
N ALA A 467 -14.39 -3.90 -55.19
CA ALA A 467 -15.31 -4.19 -54.11
C ALA A 467 -15.93 -5.58 -54.31
N GLU A 468 -16.40 -5.87 -55.52
CA GLU A 468 -16.98 -7.18 -55.86
C GLU A 468 -15.98 -8.31 -55.64
N SER A 469 -14.78 -8.21 -56.18
CA SER A 469 -13.75 -9.25 -56.06
C SER A 469 -13.38 -9.54 -54.61
N THR A 470 -13.38 -8.50 -53.79
CA THR A 470 -13.10 -8.56 -52.35
C THR A 470 -14.21 -9.28 -51.58
N VAL A 471 -15.47 -8.93 -51.86
CA VAL A 471 -16.64 -9.56 -51.23
C VAL A 471 -16.78 -11.02 -51.68
N GLN A 472 -16.58 -11.31 -52.97
CA GLN A 472 -16.62 -12.68 -53.50
C GLN A 472 -15.55 -13.59 -52.89
N TYR A 473 -14.36 -13.05 -52.57
CA TYR A 473 -13.35 -13.82 -51.83
C TYR A 473 -13.88 -14.25 -50.46
N ILE A 474 -14.48 -13.34 -49.70
CA ILE A 474 -15.01 -13.63 -48.34
C ILE A 474 -16.20 -14.59 -48.41
N ILE A 475 -17.11 -14.42 -49.37
CA ILE A 475 -18.23 -15.35 -49.61
C ILE A 475 -17.69 -16.74 -49.96
N GLY A 476 -16.68 -16.83 -50.83
CA GLY A 476 -16.03 -18.08 -51.21
C GLY A 476 -15.36 -18.84 -50.05
N ARG A 477 -15.08 -18.15 -48.93
CA ARG A 477 -14.56 -18.75 -47.69
C ARG A 477 -15.68 -19.32 -46.79
N GLY A 478 -16.95 -19.05 -47.10
CA GLY A 478 -18.10 -19.64 -46.40
C GLY A 478 -19.05 -18.63 -45.75
N ILE A 479 -18.83 -17.33 -45.91
CA ILE A 479 -19.77 -16.31 -45.41
C ILE A 479 -20.99 -16.22 -46.32
N SER A 480 -22.18 -16.23 -45.71
CA SER A 480 -23.44 -16.10 -46.45
C SER A 480 -23.54 -14.75 -47.16
N SER A 481 -24.01 -14.76 -48.42
CA SER A 481 -24.09 -13.58 -49.28
C SER A 481 -25.07 -12.50 -48.79
N ASN A 482 -25.96 -12.82 -47.85
CA ASN A 482 -26.84 -11.83 -47.20
C ASN A 482 -26.13 -11.03 -46.09
N ARG A 483 -24.92 -11.42 -45.69
CA ARG A 483 -24.16 -10.78 -44.61
C ARG A 483 -23.07 -9.85 -45.10
N ILE A 484 -22.77 -9.84 -46.39
CA ILE A 484 -21.76 -8.96 -46.96
C ILE A 484 -22.15 -8.54 -48.38
N TYR A 485 -21.99 -7.26 -48.70
CA TYR A 485 -22.24 -6.74 -50.04
C TYR A 485 -21.17 -5.73 -50.48
N SER A 486 -20.99 -5.57 -51.79
CA SER A 486 -19.96 -4.71 -52.38
C SER A 486 -20.51 -3.33 -52.75
N LYS A 487 -19.66 -2.30 -52.64
CA LYS A 487 -19.97 -0.95 -53.13
C LYS A 487 -18.74 -0.25 -53.72
N GLY A 488 -18.88 0.26 -54.95
CA GLY A 488 -17.84 1.06 -55.61
C GLY A 488 -18.11 2.55 -55.47
N TYR A 489 -17.20 3.27 -54.83
CA TYR A 489 -17.31 4.72 -54.61
C TYR A 489 -16.56 5.57 -55.64
N GLY A 490 -15.71 4.96 -56.46
CA GLY A 490 -14.81 5.67 -57.36
C GLY A 490 -13.99 6.71 -56.59
N GLU A 491 -13.91 7.92 -57.15
CA GLU A 491 -13.18 9.06 -56.60
C GLU A 491 -14.06 10.01 -55.74
N SER A 492 -15.31 9.63 -55.42
CA SER A 492 -16.24 10.55 -54.75
C SER A 492 -15.98 10.78 -53.26
N GLU A 493 -15.21 9.88 -52.63
CA GLU A 493 -14.89 9.92 -51.20
C GLU A 493 -13.37 9.87 -50.99
N LEU A 494 -12.67 10.93 -51.41
CA LEU A 494 -11.24 11.11 -51.16
C LEU A 494 -11.00 11.38 -49.65
N VAL A 495 -9.89 10.85 -49.11
CA VAL A 495 -9.50 11.02 -47.70
C VAL A 495 -8.44 12.11 -47.50
N ASN A 496 -8.02 12.76 -48.58
CA ASN A 496 -7.08 13.87 -48.56
C ASN A 496 -7.44 14.89 -49.67
N GLY A 497 -6.66 15.97 -49.76
CA GLY A 497 -6.89 17.07 -50.72
C GLY A 497 -6.55 16.76 -52.18
N CYS A 498 -6.23 15.52 -52.54
CA CYS A 498 -5.78 15.15 -53.89
C CYS A 498 -6.96 14.99 -54.87
N SER A 499 -7.70 16.07 -55.10
CA SER A 499 -8.79 16.13 -56.08
C SER A 499 -8.29 16.30 -57.52
N ASN A 500 -9.20 16.23 -58.49
CA ASN A 500 -8.88 16.38 -59.91
C ASN A 500 -8.11 17.68 -60.19
N GLY A 501 -6.95 17.56 -60.83
CA GLY A 501 -6.08 18.70 -61.18
C GLY A 501 -5.16 19.19 -60.07
N VAL A 502 -5.17 18.59 -58.88
CA VAL A 502 -4.21 18.87 -57.81
C VAL A 502 -2.99 17.97 -57.99
N ASP A 503 -1.79 18.56 -57.98
CA ASP A 503 -0.53 17.82 -58.02
C ASP A 503 -0.27 17.18 -56.64
N CYS A 504 -0.20 15.85 -56.61
CA CYS A 504 -0.03 15.05 -55.41
C CYS A 504 1.01 13.95 -55.64
N SER A 505 1.69 13.56 -54.57
CA SER A 505 2.61 12.42 -54.62
C SER A 505 1.84 11.10 -54.82
N ASP A 506 2.53 10.08 -55.35
CA ASP A 506 1.95 8.75 -55.50
C ASP A 506 1.52 8.12 -54.17
N SER A 507 2.21 8.48 -53.08
CA SER A 507 1.85 8.07 -51.72
C SER A 507 0.54 8.71 -51.27
N GLU A 508 0.28 9.97 -51.61
CA GLU A 508 -0.97 10.64 -51.28
C GLU A 508 -2.14 10.05 -52.09
N HIS A 509 -1.94 9.80 -53.38
CA HIS A 509 -2.92 9.08 -54.17
C HIS A 509 -3.15 7.65 -53.65
N GLN A 510 -2.15 7.00 -53.06
CA GLN A 510 -2.27 5.65 -52.50
C GLN A 510 -3.28 5.57 -51.35
N PHE A 511 -3.40 6.60 -50.52
CA PHE A 511 -4.42 6.62 -49.46
C PHE A 511 -5.84 6.61 -50.01
N ASN A 512 -6.08 7.16 -51.20
CA ASN A 512 -7.40 7.15 -51.84
C ASN A 512 -7.72 5.80 -52.51
N ARG A 513 -6.69 5.03 -52.90
CA ARG A 513 -6.82 3.67 -53.44
C ARG A 513 -6.96 2.64 -52.30
N ARG A 514 -8.13 2.61 -51.67
CA ARG A 514 -8.39 1.79 -50.47
C ARG A 514 -9.67 0.98 -50.59
N THR A 515 -9.78 -0.05 -49.75
CA THR A 515 -11.03 -0.78 -49.51
C THR A 515 -11.31 -0.77 -48.01
N GLU A 516 -12.53 -0.46 -47.63
CA GLU A 516 -13.00 -0.39 -46.25
C GLU A 516 -14.10 -1.43 -46.01
N PHE A 517 -14.20 -1.93 -44.79
CA PHE A 517 -15.25 -2.87 -44.37
C PHE A 517 -16.06 -2.24 -43.27
N ILE A 518 -17.23 -1.73 -43.61
CA ILE A 518 -18.10 -0.97 -42.72
C ILE A 518 -19.14 -1.93 -42.14
N ILE A 519 -19.34 -1.91 -40.83
CA ILE A 519 -20.44 -2.64 -40.19
C ILE A 519 -21.70 -1.78 -40.32
N VAL A 520 -22.66 -2.23 -41.13
CA VAL A 520 -23.80 -1.39 -41.53
C VAL A 520 -25.00 -1.51 -40.61
N ASN A 521 -25.11 -2.61 -39.87
CA ASN A 521 -26.13 -2.80 -38.84
C ASN A 521 -25.58 -2.55 -37.42
N TYR A 522 -24.58 -1.68 -37.31
CA TYR A 522 -23.89 -1.39 -36.04
C TYR A 522 -24.85 -1.04 -34.90
N ASP A 523 -25.82 -0.16 -35.14
CA ASP A 523 -26.77 0.27 -34.10
C ASP A 523 -27.61 -0.90 -33.55
N GLU A 524 -27.98 -1.85 -34.41
CA GLU A 524 -28.76 -3.04 -34.04
C GLU A 524 -27.93 -4.04 -33.21
N ILE A 525 -26.65 -4.18 -33.54
CA ILE A 525 -25.77 -5.18 -32.90
C ILE A 525 -25.01 -4.64 -31.68
N SER A 526 -24.92 -3.31 -31.52
CA SER A 526 -24.10 -2.65 -30.50
C SER A 526 -24.44 -3.07 -29.06
N THR A 527 -25.68 -3.51 -28.83
CA THR A 527 -26.13 -4.04 -27.54
C THR A 527 -25.77 -5.52 -27.33
N MET A 528 -25.70 -6.30 -28.40
CA MET A 528 -25.33 -7.72 -28.36
C MET A 528 -23.81 -7.90 -28.30
N TYR A 529 -23.07 -7.01 -28.95
CA TYR A 529 -21.61 -7.03 -29.06
C TYR A 529 -21.01 -5.69 -28.64
N PRO A 530 -21.02 -5.37 -27.33
CA PRO A 530 -20.58 -4.06 -26.82
C PRO A 530 -19.10 -3.79 -27.06
N GLU A 531 -18.29 -4.81 -27.34
CA GLU A 531 -16.87 -4.67 -27.68
C GLU A 531 -16.60 -4.29 -29.15
N ILE A 532 -17.60 -4.37 -30.03
CA ILE A 532 -17.47 -3.96 -31.44
C ILE A 532 -17.59 -2.45 -31.49
N CYS A 533 -16.51 -1.76 -31.88
CA CYS A 533 -16.44 -0.29 -31.94
C CYS A 533 -17.20 0.36 -30.78
N PRO A 534 -16.86 0.03 -29.52
CA PRO A 534 -17.63 0.44 -28.37
C PRO A 534 -17.93 1.93 -28.49
N PRO A 535 -19.19 2.35 -28.23
CA PRO A 535 -19.56 3.74 -28.36
C PRO A 535 -18.51 4.54 -27.61
N GLN A 536 -17.77 5.40 -28.33
CA GLN A 536 -16.88 6.33 -27.67
C GLN A 536 -17.77 7.05 -26.68
N VAL A 537 -17.52 6.84 -25.39
CA VAL A 537 -18.39 7.36 -24.36
C VAL A 537 -18.35 8.87 -24.53
N VAL A 538 -19.36 9.42 -25.20
CA VAL A 538 -19.59 10.86 -25.27
C VAL A 538 -20.16 11.17 -23.91
N LEU A 539 -19.25 11.22 -22.94
CA LEU A 539 -19.56 11.60 -21.58
C LEU A 539 -20.23 12.99 -21.69
N THR A 540 -21.46 13.07 -21.21
CA THR A 540 -22.09 14.37 -21.02
C THR A 540 -21.20 15.22 -20.11
N LYS A 541 -21.26 16.55 -20.20
CA LYS A 541 -20.48 17.42 -19.29
C LYS A 541 -20.68 17.05 -17.82
N GLU A 542 -21.86 16.57 -17.46
CA GLU A 542 -22.16 16.12 -16.10
C GLU A 542 -21.52 14.77 -15.77
N GLN A 543 -21.46 13.83 -16.71
CA GLN A 543 -20.72 12.56 -16.52
C GLN A 543 -19.21 12.76 -16.52
N ILE A 544 -18.68 13.70 -17.34
CA ILE A 544 -17.28 14.13 -17.27
C ILE A 544 -17.00 14.69 -15.88
N ARG A 545 -17.85 15.60 -15.39
CA ARG A 545 -17.72 16.18 -14.06
C ARG A 545 -17.80 15.14 -12.93
N LEU A 546 -18.68 14.14 -13.05
CA LEU A 546 -18.81 13.06 -12.06
C LEU A 546 -17.60 12.12 -12.09
N ILE A 547 -17.06 11.81 -13.27
CA ILE A 547 -15.83 11.03 -13.42
C ILE A 547 -14.63 11.83 -12.94
N GLU A 548 -14.56 13.13 -13.20
CA GLU A 548 -13.54 14.03 -12.65
C GLU A 548 -13.63 14.08 -11.12
N GLN A 549 -14.84 14.14 -10.54
CA GLN A 549 -15.01 14.05 -9.09
C GLN A 549 -14.62 12.68 -8.51
N GLU A 550 -14.95 11.58 -9.20
CA GLU A 550 -14.59 10.23 -8.76
C GLU A 550 -13.09 9.95 -8.94
N GLN A 551 -12.48 10.48 -9.99
CA GLN A 551 -11.02 10.52 -10.18
C GLN A 551 -10.35 11.41 -9.15
N ASP A 552 -10.90 12.57 -8.79
CA ASP A 552 -10.39 13.42 -7.70
C ASP A 552 -10.46 12.68 -6.35
N ILE A 553 -11.49 11.85 -6.13
CA ILE A 553 -11.64 11.02 -4.92
C ILE A 553 -10.68 9.81 -4.95
N LEU A 554 -10.47 9.18 -6.10
CA LEU A 554 -9.51 8.08 -6.29
C LEU A 554 -8.05 8.56 -6.25
N GLU A 555 -7.75 9.74 -6.80
CA GLU A 555 -6.47 10.44 -6.69
C GLU A 555 -6.23 10.86 -5.23
N ALA A 556 -7.27 11.36 -4.53
CA ALA A 556 -7.18 11.64 -3.09
C ALA A 556 -6.89 10.39 -2.24
N ARG A 557 -7.37 9.20 -2.64
CA ARG A 557 -7.08 7.92 -1.99
C ARG A 557 -5.74 7.31 -2.39
N ARG A 558 -5.30 7.48 -3.64
CA ARG A 558 -4.00 7.03 -4.16
C ARG A 558 -2.81 7.82 -3.57
N LEU A 559 -3.09 8.94 -2.89
CA LEU A 559 -2.12 9.79 -2.21
C LEU A 559 -1.79 9.36 -0.76
N GLU A 560 -2.31 8.23 -0.31
CA GLU A 560 -1.82 7.52 0.87
C GLU A 560 -0.85 6.41 0.40
N GLY A 561 0.46 6.67 0.36
CA GLY A 561 1.43 5.56 0.28
C GLY A 561 2.73 5.72 -0.50
N VAL A 562 2.99 6.83 -1.22
CA VAL A 562 4.30 7.06 -1.87
C VAL A 562 4.74 8.51 -1.61
N GLY A 563 5.98 8.72 -1.16
CA GLY A 563 6.52 9.99 -0.66
C GLY A 563 5.88 11.24 -1.26
N ASN A 564 5.08 11.95 -0.45
CA ASN A 564 4.15 13.01 -0.82
C ASN A 564 4.78 14.32 -1.35
N GLU A 565 6.06 14.31 -1.74
CA GLU A 565 6.83 15.52 -2.01
C GLU A 565 6.95 15.91 -3.50
N PHE A 566 6.50 15.05 -4.43
CA PHE A 566 6.60 15.29 -5.88
C PHE A 566 5.31 14.97 -6.64
N TYR A 567 5.15 15.55 -7.83
CA TYR A 567 4.11 15.18 -8.81
C TYR A 567 4.66 15.29 -10.24
N SER A 568 4.07 14.56 -11.18
CA SER A 568 4.46 14.60 -12.59
C SER A 568 3.39 15.23 -13.47
N GLN A 569 3.78 16.13 -14.36
CA GLN A 569 2.89 16.75 -15.35
C GLN A 569 3.63 16.90 -16.68
N SER A 570 3.03 16.40 -17.77
CA SER A 570 3.56 16.54 -19.15
C SER A 570 5.04 16.14 -19.29
N ASN A 571 5.41 14.96 -18.78
CA ASN A 571 6.77 14.42 -18.74
C ASN A 571 7.79 15.22 -17.91
N ASN A 572 7.34 16.15 -17.06
CA ASN A 572 8.19 16.86 -16.11
C ASN A 572 7.80 16.46 -14.68
N THR A 573 8.78 16.41 -13.78
CA THR A 573 8.56 16.16 -12.35
C THR A 573 8.71 17.46 -11.60
N PHE A 574 7.81 17.74 -10.66
CA PHE A 574 7.76 18.96 -9.87
C PHE A 574 7.72 18.64 -8.38
N ILE A 575 8.20 19.57 -7.55
CA ILE A 575 8.03 19.51 -6.10
C ILE A 575 6.58 19.88 -5.78
N LYS A 576 5.91 19.05 -4.99
CA LYS A 576 4.51 19.21 -4.59
C LYS A 576 4.40 20.27 -3.49
N ILE A 577 4.13 21.51 -3.89
CA ILE A 577 3.79 22.64 -3.02
C ILE A 577 2.57 23.39 -3.56
N ASN A 578 1.94 24.22 -2.73
CA ASN A 578 0.98 25.18 -3.29
C ASN A 578 1.74 26.20 -4.15
N PRO A 579 1.19 26.63 -5.31
CA PRO A 579 1.86 27.60 -6.16
C PRO A 579 2.18 28.89 -5.40
N ILE A 580 3.41 29.39 -5.58
CA ILE A 580 3.80 30.67 -4.96
C ILE A 580 3.24 31.81 -5.81
N TYR A 581 2.20 32.47 -5.31
CA TYR A 581 1.60 33.62 -5.97
C TYR A 581 2.30 34.93 -5.65
N PHE A 582 2.19 35.88 -6.58
CA PHE A 582 2.74 37.23 -6.44
C PHE A 582 1.68 38.29 -6.69
N ASP A 583 1.80 39.41 -5.99
CA ASP A 583 1.01 40.60 -6.29
C ASP A 583 1.30 41.12 -7.72
N LEU A 584 0.35 41.88 -8.25
CA LEU A 584 0.51 42.56 -9.53
C LEU A 584 1.79 43.41 -9.50
N ASN A 585 2.60 43.25 -10.55
CA ASN A 585 3.84 44.01 -10.74
C ASN A 585 4.93 43.79 -9.67
N SER A 586 4.80 42.76 -8.82
CA SER A 586 5.69 42.49 -7.70
C SER A 586 6.49 41.20 -7.87
N SER A 587 7.69 41.17 -7.31
CA SER A 587 8.50 39.96 -7.08
C SER A 587 8.80 39.74 -5.59
N THR A 588 8.09 40.43 -4.71
CA THR A 588 8.22 40.30 -3.26
C THR A 588 7.56 39.01 -2.80
N LEU A 589 8.22 38.27 -1.91
CA LEU A 589 7.67 37.06 -1.31
C LEU A 589 6.74 37.44 -0.15
N THR A 590 5.52 36.89 -0.15
CA THR A 590 4.56 37.03 0.95
C THR A 590 4.89 36.04 2.08
N ALA A 591 4.20 36.17 3.22
CA ALA A 591 4.34 35.21 4.31
C ALA A 591 3.94 33.79 3.89
N ASP A 592 2.87 33.64 3.10
CA ASP A 592 2.41 32.34 2.59
C ASP A 592 3.42 31.73 1.61
N ALA A 593 4.05 32.56 0.77
CA ALA A 593 5.14 32.13 -0.10
C ALA A 593 6.32 31.56 0.69
N ILE A 594 6.64 32.14 1.85
CA ILE A 594 7.72 31.66 2.73
C ILE A 594 7.39 30.28 3.30
N ILE A 595 6.13 30.04 3.69
CA ILE A 595 5.67 28.73 4.19
C ILE A 595 5.89 27.65 3.13
N GLU A 596 5.49 27.90 1.89
CA GLU A 596 5.66 26.94 0.80
C GLU A 596 7.13 26.77 0.39
N LEU A 597 7.95 27.84 0.44
CA LEU A 597 9.39 27.74 0.18
C LEU A 597 10.13 26.91 1.23
N ASN A 598 9.68 26.89 2.47
CA ASN A 598 10.27 26.02 3.50
C ASN A 598 10.11 24.53 3.16
N LYS A 599 8.98 24.14 2.57
CA LYS A 599 8.79 22.76 2.09
C LYS A 599 9.80 22.41 0.98
N VAL A 600 10.08 23.35 0.08
CA VAL A 600 11.14 23.17 -0.95
C VAL A 600 12.51 23.00 -0.30
N VAL A 601 12.82 23.75 0.77
CA VAL A 601 14.08 23.59 1.54
C VAL A 601 14.17 22.19 2.14
N GLU A 602 13.10 21.69 2.76
CA GLU A 602 13.04 20.34 3.35
C GLU A 602 13.28 19.26 2.31
N VAL A 603 12.60 19.35 1.15
CA VAL A 603 12.78 18.42 0.03
C VAL A 603 14.23 18.46 -0.47
N MET A 604 14.81 19.65 -0.67
CA MET A 604 16.19 19.75 -1.15
C MET A 604 17.25 19.30 -0.14
N LYS A 605 16.93 19.32 1.16
CA LYS A 605 17.77 18.72 2.22
C LYS A 605 17.63 17.19 2.23
N LYS A 606 16.41 16.69 2.10
CA LYS A 606 16.09 15.25 2.08
C LYS A 606 16.71 14.54 0.88
N TYR A 607 16.67 15.18 -0.29
CA TYR A 607 17.23 14.64 -1.54
C TYR A 607 18.45 15.46 -1.94
N PRO A 608 19.68 15.09 -1.53
CA PRO A 608 20.86 15.95 -1.72
C PRO A 608 21.36 16.04 -3.17
N LYS A 609 20.90 15.15 -4.07
CA LYS A 609 21.36 15.06 -5.46
C LYS A 609 20.45 15.74 -6.48
N ILE A 610 19.20 16.07 -6.11
CA ILE A 610 18.27 16.69 -7.07
C ILE A 610 18.71 18.12 -7.43
N LEU A 611 18.51 18.45 -8.70
CA LEU A 611 18.67 19.75 -9.33
C LEU A 611 17.28 20.32 -9.59
N VAL A 612 17.04 21.56 -9.18
CA VAL A 612 15.70 22.17 -9.18
C VAL A 612 15.71 23.47 -10.00
N GLU A 613 14.79 23.59 -10.94
CA GLU A 613 14.45 24.83 -11.63
C GLU A 613 13.30 25.54 -10.92
N SER A 614 13.51 26.78 -10.49
CA SER A 614 12.46 27.71 -10.08
C SER A 614 11.91 28.43 -11.33
N GLY A 615 10.79 27.94 -11.84
CA GLY A 615 10.10 28.46 -13.02
C GLY A 615 9.00 29.46 -12.64
N SER A 616 9.14 30.73 -13.02
CA SER A 616 8.20 31.79 -12.66
C SER A 616 7.45 32.35 -13.87
N HIS A 617 6.23 32.83 -13.63
CA HIS A 617 5.28 33.27 -14.66
C HIS A 617 4.67 34.64 -14.32
N THR A 618 4.10 35.30 -15.33
CA THR A 618 3.32 36.55 -15.19
C THR A 618 1.93 36.39 -15.80
N ASP A 619 1.04 37.34 -15.48
CA ASP A 619 -0.20 37.51 -16.24
C ASP A 619 0.06 38.34 -17.52
N SER A 620 -0.98 38.48 -18.34
CA SER A 620 -0.97 39.09 -19.69
C SER A 620 -1.09 40.62 -19.74
N ARG A 621 -0.97 41.30 -18.59
CA ARG A 621 -1.37 42.72 -18.51
C ARG A 621 -0.27 43.72 -18.86
N ALA A 622 0.96 43.25 -19.02
CA ALA A 622 2.11 44.09 -19.34
C ALA A 622 2.73 43.63 -20.66
N THR A 623 3.73 44.38 -21.15
CA THR A 623 4.41 43.97 -22.38
C THR A 623 5.20 42.67 -22.16
N ASN A 624 5.26 41.80 -23.17
CA ASN A 624 6.13 40.62 -23.20
C ASN A 624 7.53 40.88 -22.60
N SER A 625 8.22 41.93 -23.07
CA SER A 625 9.56 42.30 -22.58
C SER A 625 9.60 42.62 -21.08
N TYR A 626 8.54 43.26 -20.57
CA TYR A 626 8.41 43.55 -19.15
C TYR A 626 8.16 42.26 -18.35
N ASN A 627 7.26 41.41 -18.85
CA ASN A 627 6.84 40.16 -18.23
C ASN A 627 7.96 39.11 -18.17
N ASP A 628 8.81 39.03 -19.19
CA ASP A 628 10.04 38.22 -19.17
C ASP A 628 10.99 38.68 -18.05
N LYS A 629 11.21 39.99 -17.93
CA LYS A 629 12.07 40.54 -16.86
C LYS A 629 11.46 40.34 -15.48
N LEU A 630 10.14 40.49 -15.32
CA LEU A 630 9.46 40.34 -14.04
C LEU A 630 9.42 38.88 -13.57
N SER A 631 9.09 37.94 -14.46
CA SER A 631 9.13 36.51 -14.15
C SER A 631 10.53 36.06 -13.71
N LEU A 632 11.59 36.52 -14.40
CA LEU A 632 12.96 36.21 -13.96
C LEU A 632 13.29 36.79 -12.58
N ARG A 633 12.81 38.01 -12.25
CA ARG A 633 12.97 38.58 -10.91
C ARG A 633 12.27 37.74 -9.83
N ARG A 634 11.09 37.17 -10.12
CA ARG A 634 10.37 36.26 -9.20
C ARG A 634 11.15 34.98 -8.93
N ALA A 635 11.66 34.34 -9.99
CA ALA A 635 12.48 33.14 -9.87
C ALA A 635 13.78 33.39 -9.09
N ASN A 636 14.38 34.57 -9.27
CA ASN A 636 15.55 34.96 -8.50
C ASN A 636 15.22 35.27 -7.04
N ALA A 637 14.02 35.79 -6.73
CA ALA A 637 13.59 36.06 -5.36
C ALA A 637 13.39 34.76 -4.55
N THR A 638 12.75 33.74 -5.15
CA THR A 638 12.58 32.41 -4.54
C THR A 638 13.94 31.73 -4.32
N ILE A 639 14.84 31.73 -5.31
CA ILE A 639 16.20 31.18 -5.15
C ILE A 639 17.00 31.92 -4.08
N LYS A 640 16.91 33.26 -4.02
CA LYS A 640 17.57 34.05 -2.98
C LYS A 640 17.11 33.63 -1.58
N TYR A 641 15.84 33.30 -1.42
CA TYR A 641 15.30 32.77 -0.17
C TYR A 641 15.83 31.36 0.14
N LEU A 642 15.76 30.42 -0.81
CA LEU A 642 16.28 29.05 -0.61
C LEU A 642 17.77 29.06 -0.22
N LYS A 643 18.56 29.95 -0.85
CA LYS A 643 19.97 30.18 -0.51
C LYS A 643 20.14 30.68 0.92
N SER A 644 19.29 31.58 1.40
CA SER A 644 19.37 32.09 2.78
C SER A 644 19.03 31.02 3.82
N GLN A 645 18.28 29.99 3.44
CA GLN A 645 17.95 28.81 4.27
C GLN A 645 18.99 27.68 4.17
N GLY A 646 20.12 27.90 3.49
CA GLY A 646 21.24 26.98 3.43
C GLY A 646 21.20 25.94 2.29
N VAL A 647 20.34 26.12 1.29
CA VAL A 647 20.36 25.26 0.08
C VAL A 647 21.56 25.63 -0.81
N ASN A 648 22.30 24.63 -1.30
CA ASN A 648 23.44 24.84 -2.20
C ASN A 648 22.97 25.43 -3.54
N THR A 649 23.57 26.56 -3.94
CA THR A 649 23.24 27.28 -5.17
C THR A 649 23.53 26.51 -6.45
N ASP A 650 24.48 25.57 -6.43
CA ASP A 650 24.83 24.77 -7.61
C ASP A 650 23.70 23.81 -8.03
N ARG A 651 22.69 23.66 -7.17
CA ARG A 651 21.53 22.80 -7.38
C ARG A 651 20.27 23.56 -7.79
N LEU A 652 20.36 24.88 -7.97
CA LEU A 652 19.22 25.77 -8.18
C LEU A 652 19.37 26.57 -9.49
N TYR A 653 18.34 26.53 -10.34
CA TYR A 653 18.29 27.24 -11.61
C TYR A 653 17.07 28.15 -11.68
N SER A 654 17.22 29.43 -12.01
CA SER A 654 16.08 30.34 -12.21
C SER A 654 15.67 30.40 -13.68
N LYS A 655 14.37 30.39 -13.94
CA LYS A 655 13.82 30.60 -15.28
C LYS A 655 12.56 31.46 -15.25
N GLY A 656 12.57 32.55 -16.02
CA GLY A 656 11.39 33.37 -16.27
C GLY A 656 10.71 32.94 -17.56
N TYR A 657 9.41 32.63 -17.49
CA TYR A 657 8.61 32.24 -18.65
C TYR A 657 7.72 33.38 -19.17
N GLY A 658 7.73 34.55 -18.52
CA GLY A 658 6.83 35.65 -18.85
C GLY A 658 5.37 35.19 -18.89
N GLU A 659 4.65 35.62 -19.91
CA GLU A 659 3.25 35.27 -20.17
C GLU A 659 3.09 34.11 -21.18
N THR A 660 4.18 33.43 -21.55
CA THR A 660 4.15 32.38 -22.59
C THR A 660 3.45 31.07 -22.17
N LYS A 661 3.17 30.92 -20.88
CA LYS A 661 2.58 29.71 -20.26
C LYS A 661 1.44 30.08 -19.31
N LEU A 662 0.43 30.77 -19.84
CA LEU A 662 -0.81 31.04 -19.11
C LEU A 662 -1.55 29.71 -18.88
N ILE A 663 -2.14 29.56 -17.69
CA ILE A 663 -2.90 28.36 -17.31
C ILE A 663 -4.40 28.52 -17.48
N ASN A 664 -4.85 29.69 -17.94
CA ASN A 664 -6.24 29.98 -18.24
C ASN A 664 -6.35 30.83 -19.51
N HIS A 665 -7.58 31.24 -19.81
CA HIS A 665 -7.95 31.99 -21.02
C HIS A 665 -7.54 33.47 -21.01
N CYS A 666 -6.87 33.96 -19.96
CA CYS A 666 -6.57 35.38 -19.79
C CYS A 666 -5.36 35.84 -20.62
N SER A 667 -5.43 35.73 -21.94
CA SER A 667 -4.44 36.27 -22.87
C SER A 667 -4.61 37.77 -23.11
N ASP A 668 -3.65 38.39 -23.81
CA ASP A 668 -3.66 39.83 -24.14
C ASP A 668 -5.01 40.28 -24.71
N GLY A 669 -5.57 41.34 -24.13
CA GLY A 669 -6.85 41.92 -24.56
C GLY A 669 -8.10 41.17 -24.06
N VAL A 670 -7.96 40.01 -23.41
CA VAL A 670 -9.09 39.28 -22.80
C VAL A 670 -9.39 39.86 -21.42
N LYS A 671 -10.65 40.18 -21.16
CA LYS A 671 -11.10 40.72 -19.87
C LYS A 671 -11.29 39.58 -18.86
N CYS A 672 -10.46 39.55 -17.83
CA CYS A 672 -10.53 38.59 -16.74
C CYS A 672 -10.71 39.26 -15.37
N LEU A 673 -11.12 38.47 -14.38
CA LEU A 673 -11.14 38.85 -12.97
C LEU A 673 -9.71 38.86 -12.40
N GLU A 674 -9.50 39.61 -11.32
CA GLU A 674 -8.18 39.67 -10.66
C GLU A 674 -7.74 38.29 -10.12
N SER A 675 -8.69 37.49 -9.63
CA SER A 675 -8.42 36.11 -9.19
C SER A 675 -7.90 35.22 -10.33
N GLU A 676 -8.35 35.46 -11.56
CA GLU A 676 -7.90 34.71 -12.74
C GLU A 676 -6.53 35.19 -13.23
N HIS A 677 -6.23 36.49 -13.07
CA HIS A 677 -4.87 36.97 -13.30
C HIS A 677 -3.90 36.47 -12.22
N LEU A 678 -4.34 36.35 -10.96
CA LEU A 678 -3.51 35.91 -9.84
C LEU A 678 -2.94 34.52 -10.07
N ILE A 679 -3.75 33.57 -10.53
CA ILE A 679 -3.29 32.20 -10.74
C ILE A 679 -2.18 32.11 -11.80
N ASN A 680 -2.09 33.05 -12.74
CA ASN A 680 -0.99 33.09 -13.72
C ASN A 680 0.31 33.65 -13.13
N ARG A 681 0.24 34.49 -12.11
CA ARG A 681 1.41 35.10 -11.43
C ARG A 681 2.01 34.15 -10.39
N ARG A 682 2.51 33.00 -10.85
CA ARG A 682 2.99 31.92 -9.97
C ARG A 682 4.46 31.56 -10.14
N THR A 683 4.98 30.74 -9.23
CA THR A 683 6.25 30.02 -9.39
C THR A 683 6.07 28.54 -9.04
N GLU A 684 6.68 27.68 -9.86
CA GLU A 684 6.70 26.22 -9.74
C GLU A 684 8.15 25.72 -9.65
N PHE A 685 8.38 24.57 -9.03
CA PHE A 685 9.72 23.99 -8.86
C PHE A 685 9.82 22.66 -9.61
N LYS A 686 10.53 22.66 -10.74
CA LYS A 686 10.73 21.49 -11.60
C LYS A 686 12.04 20.78 -11.26
N ILE A 687 12.01 19.46 -11.15
CA ILE A 687 13.21 18.63 -11.04
C ILE A 687 13.82 18.42 -12.42
N LEU A 688 15.12 18.72 -12.55
CA LEU A 688 15.85 18.60 -13.81
C LEU A 688 16.46 17.21 -14.03
N ASN A 689 16.71 16.47 -12.95
CA ASN A 689 17.27 15.13 -12.93
C ASN A 689 16.38 14.17 -12.11
N PRO A 690 15.17 13.83 -12.60
CA PRO A 690 14.19 13.05 -11.83
C PRO A 690 14.70 11.65 -11.43
N ASN A 691 15.70 11.11 -12.13
CA ASN A 691 16.31 9.82 -11.79
C ASN A 691 17.14 9.84 -10.49
N ASP A 692 17.51 11.04 -9.99
CA ASP A 692 18.28 11.22 -8.76
C ASP A 692 17.39 11.49 -7.52
N ILE A 693 16.08 11.20 -7.64
CA ILE A 693 15.11 11.28 -6.53
C ILE A 693 15.27 10.07 -5.57
N ASN A 694 15.95 9.00 -5.98
CA ASN A 694 16.18 7.78 -5.18
C ASN A 694 17.41 7.83 -4.28
#